data_AF-A0A9P6VCM7-F1
#
_entry.id   AF-A0A9P6VCM7-F1
#
_cell.length_a   1.000
_cell.length_b   1.000
_cell.length_c   1.000
_cell.angle_alpha   90.00
_cell.angle_beta   90.00
_cell.angle_gamma   90.00
#
_symmetry.space_group_name_H-M   'P 1'
#
loop_
_entity.id
_entity.type
_entity.pdbx_description
1 polymer ?
#
loop_
_entity_poly.entity_id
_entity_poly.type
_entity_poly.pdbx_seq_one_letter_code
_entity_poly.pdbx_strand_id
1 'polypeptide(L)'
;MHSASTHAPGKSNPSSDPTAIYEVMSSCQCDLDTATRLLKQCHNNSEEARIRYDIEKLYGVLAAPTEMPLGQYNLAELSYDSSDDDLTLVMPSPGDITLPAPKLVGKRPPLPKKPQKLRGAGKPDNADGISQDQWPVLQPRSPVIPDQQQSQLPDSKPSENSGTSTVHEHFEASKSPRDQEVSPVDHYTPSPAIVTEDSLELDPFSAQGPELPVSDTNTAPPITSDLLEDHASQQPVSEKSIHNINDLTPLWEVAEDTVKKPEWDFILPEIQPPQILTPGVGEGNDGFSLRQVVGAVQHDADLRVVTEYLAYYDSDVVRRHLSDTLEGFPSIFFAVSTNNEAMIRLWIAFGADVAAVHESSGVPLLAFAIMNSEHLDTDTTLTVSTLLSLGAVPDVIPTCFYTPFIHDLPEHGPSDESLKANLSDKHMSWCTTAARSKLARTANITQRYYLERASKAKKPSSRHRQVAKLRNAEALLGISYFLIGQTMATNRLFQKLLTYMMVKTKRPLVMVFAGPSGHGKTELARRLGHLMGLDLEIVDCTTYTREIELFGPRNPYVGAEQGSPLNNFLVKNAGKRCIVFLDEFEKTTSDIHQALLVPFDNGEYQDRRDLKKIDCSKTVWILATNALDSTIQSFCKLHHKPIFEENDETEKLRLMKSLSKAIKENFLSHFGSPVTGRISDFIPFLPFSPGEQAVVVHKFLLELGDKVRGPVNLVPGSKEQLIGNVRMRIRKDASVCRILAQEEYHSDLGARSLIMGARKLEDLLVEVYLQVDEEIRESEKMVDFVVDVNGSEVIAKMVEQKVGEQTNVV
;
A
#
# COMPACT_ATOMS: atom_id res chain seq x y z
N MET A 1 46.14 -23.20 49.83
CA MET A 1 45.71 -23.20 51.24
C MET A 1 44.28 -22.64 51.32
N HIS A 2 43.51 -23.05 52.34
CA HIS A 2 42.22 -22.57 52.88
C HIS A 2 41.60 -21.25 52.33
N SER A 3 40.29 -21.00 52.31
CA SER A 3 39.05 -21.74 52.68
C SER A 3 37.84 -20.85 52.30
N ALA A 4 36.84 -21.32 51.54
CA ALA A 4 35.52 -21.80 51.98
C ALA A 4 34.53 -20.77 52.61
N SER A 5 33.26 -20.81 52.14
CA SER A 5 32.00 -20.26 52.72
C SER A 5 31.76 -18.73 52.61
N THR A 6 30.54 -18.18 52.42
CA THR A 6 29.20 -18.72 52.07
C THR A 6 28.24 -17.59 51.60
N HIS A 7 27.12 -17.97 50.96
CA HIS A 7 25.88 -17.21 50.69
C HIS A 7 25.81 -16.17 49.54
N ALA A 8 24.87 -16.44 48.62
CA ALA A 8 24.13 -15.48 47.79
C ALA A 8 22.75 -15.24 48.46
N PRO A 9 21.97 -14.18 48.11
CA PRO A 9 21.32 -14.09 46.78
C PRO A 9 21.18 -12.67 46.20
N GLY A 10 20.74 -12.58 44.93
CA GLY A 10 20.25 -11.34 44.32
C GLY A 10 20.89 -11.00 42.96
N LYS A 11 20.34 -11.53 41.87
CA LYS A 11 20.61 -11.00 40.52
C LYS A 11 19.50 -10.04 40.11
N SER A 12 19.78 -8.74 40.20
CA SER A 12 19.06 -7.73 39.42
C SER A 12 19.49 -7.80 37.95
N ASN A 13 18.59 -7.43 37.03
CA ASN A 13 18.91 -7.32 35.61
C ASN A 13 20.05 -6.30 35.39
N PRO A 14 20.98 -6.53 34.45
CA PRO A 14 21.81 -5.47 33.91
C PRO A 14 20.93 -4.48 33.15
N SER A 15 21.01 -3.21 33.53
CA SER A 15 20.38 -2.10 32.82
C SER A 15 20.99 -1.88 31.44
N SER A 16 20.18 -1.34 30.53
CA SER A 16 20.60 -0.83 29.23
C SER A 16 21.51 0.39 29.40
N ASP A 17 22.82 0.16 29.47
CA ASP A 17 23.83 1.21 29.57
C ASP A 17 24.73 1.23 28.31
N PRO A 18 24.60 2.24 27.42
CA PRO A 18 25.37 2.29 26.18
C PRO A 18 26.88 2.48 26.40
N THR A 19 27.30 2.86 27.61
CA THR A 19 28.70 3.11 27.95
C THR A 19 29.55 1.82 27.87
N ALA A 20 28.96 0.66 28.13
CA ALA A 20 29.66 -0.64 28.05
C ALA A 20 30.03 -1.07 26.62
N ILE A 21 29.41 -0.49 25.58
CA ILE A 21 29.71 -0.79 24.17
C ILE A 21 31.03 -0.15 23.74
N TYR A 22 31.35 1.04 24.28
CA TYR A 22 32.58 1.77 23.95
C TYR A 22 33.86 1.04 24.40
N GLU A 23 33.84 0.39 25.57
CA GLU A 23 34.99 -0.39 26.06
C GLU A 23 35.27 -1.63 25.19
N VAL A 24 34.22 -2.27 24.64
CA VAL A 24 34.39 -3.40 23.70
C VAL A 24 34.92 -2.91 22.35
N MET A 25 34.41 -1.79 21.83
CA MET A 25 34.85 -1.20 20.56
C MET A 25 36.32 -0.74 20.59
N SER A 26 36.87 -0.36 21.74
CA SER A 26 38.30 -0.07 21.90
C SER A 26 39.22 -1.29 21.71
N SER A 27 38.68 -2.51 21.73
CA SER A 27 39.48 -3.76 21.76
C SER A 27 39.50 -4.54 20.45
N CYS A 28 38.71 -4.13 19.45
CA CYS A 28 38.62 -4.80 18.14
C CYS A 28 38.83 -3.79 17.01
N GLN A 29 39.79 -4.07 16.12
CA GLN A 29 39.97 -3.33 14.87
C GLN A 29 38.84 -3.65 13.88
N CYS A 30 37.67 -3.07 14.11
CA CYS A 30 36.53 -3.13 13.20
C CYS A 30 36.33 -1.78 12.52
N ASP A 31 36.08 -1.83 11.21
CA ASP A 31 35.95 -0.64 10.37
C ASP A 31 34.71 0.19 10.74
N LEU A 32 34.82 1.52 10.70
CA LEU A 32 33.80 2.47 11.17
C LEU A 32 32.47 2.29 10.43
N ASP A 33 32.55 1.91 9.16
CA ASP A 33 31.42 1.62 8.29
C ASP A 33 30.65 0.35 8.75
N THR A 34 31.35 -0.63 9.33
CA THR A 34 30.75 -1.87 9.85
C THR A 34 30.01 -1.60 11.17
N ALA A 35 30.62 -0.82 12.07
CA ALA A 35 29.98 -0.40 13.33
C ALA A 35 28.72 0.44 13.05
N THR A 36 28.78 1.35 12.08
CA THR A 36 27.64 2.21 11.69
C THR A 36 26.48 1.39 11.10
N ARG A 37 26.77 0.34 10.31
CA ARG A 37 25.74 -0.58 9.80
C ARG A 37 25.09 -1.38 10.92
N LEU A 38 25.87 -1.94 11.84
CA LEU A 38 25.35 -2.72 12.98
C LEU A 38 24.49 -1.87 13.92
N LEU A 39 24.88 -0.61 14.19
CA LEU A 39 24.08 0.32 15.00
C LEU A 39 22.75 0.68 14.32
N LYS A 40 22.74 0.97 13.02
CA LYS A 40 21.49 1.19 12.25
C LYS A 40 20.58 -0.05 12.26
N GLN A 41 21.17 -1.24 12.12
CA GLN A 41 20.44 -2.50 12.14
C GLN A 41 19.83 -2.80 13.52
N CYS A 42 20.55 -2.51 14.61
CA CYS A 42 20.02 -2.60 15.97
C CYS A 42 18.92 -1.57 16.26
N HIS A 43 19.04 -0.34 15.77
CA HIS A 43 18.05 0.70 16.01
C HIS A 43 16.73 0.41 15.28
N ASN A 44 16.81 0.05 13.99
CA ASN A 44 15.65 -0.39 13.21
C ASN A 44 14.98 -1.62 13.85
N ASN A 45 15.77 -2.63 14.25
CA ASN A 45 15.23 -3.80 14.98
C ASN A 45 14.58 -3.41 16.31
N SER A 46 14.98 -2.32 16.97
CA SER A 46 14.40 -1.89 18.25
C SER A 46 13.04 -1.21 18.09
N GLU A 47 12.86 -0.36 17.07
CA GLU A 47 11.56 0.23 16.75
C GLU A 47 10.62 -0.81 16.12
N GLU A 48 11.12 -1.62 15.19
CA GLU A 48 10.35 -2.69 14.55
C GLU A 48 9.95 -3.80 15.55
N ALA A 49 10.78 -4.11 16.55
CA ALA A 49 10.40 -5.00 17.65
C ALA A 49 9.35 -4.38 18.59
N ARG A 50 9.39 -3.06 18.81
CA ARG A 50 8.41 -2.35 19.64
C ARG A 50 7.04 -2.31 18.95
N ILE A 51 7.03 -1.98 17.65
CA ILE A 51 5.85 -2.04 16.78
C ILE A 51 5.33 -3.48 16.67
N ARG A 52 6.20 -4.49 16.46
CA ARG A 52 5.81 -5.91 16.46
C ARG A 52 5.22 -6.36 17.80
N TYR A 53 5.77 -5.92 18.94
CA TYR A 53 5.26 -6.28 20.27
C TYR A 53 3.85 -5.73 20.52
N ASP A 54 3.59 -4.48 20.13
CA ASP A 54 2.24 -3.90 20.21
C ASP A 54 1.27 -4.57 19.21
N ILE A 55 1.71 -4.88 17.99
CA ILE A 55 0.90 -5.56 16.95
C ILE A 55 0.57 -7.03 17.31
N GLU A 56 1.52 -7.83 17.79
CA GLU A 56 1.29 -9.22 18.21
C GLU A 56 0.23 -9.31 19.31
N LYS A 57 0.16 -8.30 20.18
CA LYS A 57 -0.82 -8.21 21.26
C LYS A 57 -2.19 -7.72 20.77
N LEU A 58 -2.22 -6.74 19.87
CA LEU A 58 -3.46 -6.21 19.25
C LEU A 58 -4.18 -7.25 18.39
N TYR A 59 -3.48 -7.91 17.45
CA TYR A 59 -4.10 -8.92 16.58
C TYR A 59 -4.37 -10.24 17.31
N GLY A 60 -3.65 -10.55 18.40
CA GLY A 60 -3.93 -11.70 19.26
C GLY A 60 -5.31 -11.64 19.96
N VAL A 61 -5.85 -10.44 20.16
CA VAL A 61 -7.20 -10.23 20.73
C VAL A 61 -8.29 -10.30 19.63
N LEU A 62 -8.02 -9.74 18.45
CA LEU A 62 -8.94 -9.79 17.30
C LEU A 62 -8.99 -11.19 16.63
N ALA A 63 -7.98 -12.04 16.84
CA ALA A 63 -7.89 -13.39 16.29
C ALA A 63 -7.92 -14.48 17.39
N ALA A 64 -8.97 -14.48 18.22
CA ALA A 64 -9.22 -15.57 19.15
C ALA A 64 -9.41 -16.93 18.41
N PRO A 65 -8.66 -18.00 18.76
CA PRO A 65 -8.75 -19.27 18.06
C PRO A 65 -9.91 -20.13 18.58
N THR A 66 -11.11 -19.99 18.01
CA THR A 66 -12.17 -21.01 18.12
C THR A 66 -11.87 -22.22 17.24
N GLU A 67 -10.79 -22.95 17.55
CA GLU A 67 -10.61 -24.33 17.08
C GLU A 67 -11.47 -25.26 17.95
N MET A 68 -12.73 -25.47 17.58
CA MET A 68 -13.51 -26.59 18.11
C MET A 68 -13.00 -27.91 17.50
N PRO A 69 -12.77 -28.96 18.30
CA PRO A 69 -12.47 -30.28 17.77
C PRO A 69 -13.69 -30.84 17.04
N LEU A 70 -13.50 -31.25 15.78
CA LEU A 70 -14.54 -31.86 14.95
C LEU A 70 -14.98 -33.23 15.50
N GLY A 71 -16.00 -33.22 16.36
CA GLY A 71 -16.83 -34.38 16.66
C GLY A 71 -17.65 -34.80 15.44
N GLN A 72 -17.85 -36.10 15.27
CA GLN A 72 -18.57 -36.67 14.13
C GLN A 72 -20.04 -36.20 14.10
N TYR A 73 -20.46 -35.61 12.99
CA TYR A 73 -21.87 -35.47 12.64
C TYR A 73 -22.13 -36.20 11.32
N ASN A 74 -23.14 -37.08 11.32
CA ASN A 74 -23.55 -37.82 10.14
C ASN A 74 -24.17 -36.86 9.11
N LEU A 75 -23.80 -37.07 7.84
CA LEU A 75 -24.48 -36.47 6.70
C LEU A 75 -25.88 -37.10 6.59
N ALA A 76 -26.91 -36.27 6.73
CA ALA A 76 -28.24 -36.58 6.21
C ALA A 76 -28.36 -35.95 4.81
N GLU A 77 -28.80 -36.75 3.85
CA GLU A 77 -29.02 -36.30 2.47
C GLU A 77 -30.21 -35.33 2.41
N LEU A 78 -30.07 -34.24 1.65
CA LEU A 78 -31.18 -33.36 1.29
C LEU A 78 -31.22 -33.20 -0.22
N SER A 79 -32.25 -33.78 -0.82
CA SER A 79 -32.62 -33.63 -2.23
C SER A 79 -33.18 -32.22 -2.48
N TYR A 80 -32.80 -31.64 -3.60
CA TYR A 80 -33.28 -30.34 -4.06
C TYR A 80 -34.49 -30.54 -4.97
N ASP A 81 -35.58 -29.82 -4.74
CA ASP A 81 -36.67 -29.65 -5.70
C ASP A 81 -36.97 -28.16 -5.85
N SER A 82 -37.42 -27.74 -7.04
CA SER A 82 -37.41 -26.36 -7.48
C SER A 82 -38.81 -25.86 -7.84
N SER A 83 -39.47 -25.16 -6.93
CA SER A 83 -40.61 -24.28 -7.22
C SER A 83 -40.78 -23.23 -6.11
N ASP A 84 -41.32 -22.08 -6.52
CA ASP A 84 -41.98 -21.04 -5.73
C ASP A 84 -41.16 -20.09 -4.84
N ASP A 85 -41.14 -18.83 -5.27
CA ASP A 85 -40.72 -17.64 -4.53
C ASP A 85 -41.79 -17.23 -3.50
N ASP A 86 -41.67 -17.69 -2.25
CA ASP A 86 -42.03 -16.91 -1.04
C ASP A 86 -41.71 -17.72 0.22
N LEU A 87 -40.95 -17.15 1.17
CA LEU A 87 -40.72 -17.79 2.47
C LEU A 87 -40.88 -16.82 3.64
N THR A 88 -42.08 -16.84 4.22
CA THR A 88 -42.34 -16.36 5.58
C THR A 88 -41.79 -17.35 6.61
N LEU A 89 -41.16 -16.82 7.65
CA LEU A 89 -40.40 -17.62 8.63
C LEU A 89 -41.32 -18.03 9.80
N VAL A 90 -41.85 -19.26 9.75
CA VAL A 90 -42.71 -19.82 10.81
C VAL A 90 -41.86 -20.49 11.89
N MET A 91 -41.78 -19.86 13.06
CA MET A 91 -41.15 -20.41 14.27
C MET A 91 -42.07 -21.43 14.99
N PRO A 92 -41.57 -22.62 15.39
CA PRO A 92 -42.30 -23.49 16.32
C PRO A 92 -42.15 -23.02 17.78
N SER A 93 -43.20 -23.20 18.58
CA SER A 93 -43.26 -22.78 19.99
C SER A 93 -42.47 -23.72 20.93
N PRO A 94 -42.01 -23.26 22.12
CA PRO A 94 -41.16 -24.03 23.01
C PRO A 94 -41.93 -25.07 23.85
N GLY A 95 -41.34 -26.25 24.05
CA GLY A 95 -41.89 -27.30 24.92
C GLY A 95 -40.84 -28.33 25.38
N ASP A 96 -40.51 -28.25 26.67
CA ASP A 96 -40.00 -29.30 27.59
C ASP A 96 -39.14 -30.47 27.08
N ILE A 97 -37.82 -30.43 27.36
CA ILE A 97 -37.04 -31.62 27.76
C ILE A 97 -36.10 -31.27 28.93
N THR A 98 -36.13 -32.11 29.97
CA THR A 98 -35.45 -31.94 31.27
C THR A 98 -33.97 -32.37 31.31
N LEU A 99 -33.15 -31.64 32.09
CA LEU A 99 -31.76 -32.00 32.43
C LEU A 99 -31.66 -32.76 33.78
N PRO A 100 -30.76 -33.77 33.92
CA PRO A 100 -30.34 -34.31 35.20
C PRO A 100 -29.03 -33.67 35.73
N ALA A 101 -28.93 -33.54 37.05
CA ALA A 101 -27.89 -32.79 37.77
C ALA A 101 -26.60 -33.61 38.12
N PRO A 102 -25.46 -32.96 38.43
CA PRO A 102 -24.16 -33.61 38.64
C PRO A 102 -23.89 -34.08 40.08
N LYS A 103 -22.88 -34.96 40.26
CA LYS A 103 -22.30 -35.33 41.57
C LYS A 103 -20.76 -35.29 41.57
N LEU A 104 -20.20 -35.07 42.77
CA LEU A 104 -18.86 -34.53 43.06
C LEU A 104 -17.79 -35.58 43.44
N VAL A 105 -16.55 -35.08 43.65
CA VAL A 105 -15.40 -35.67 44.40
C VAL A 105 -14.56 -36.71 43.63
N GLY A 106 -13.21 -36.74 43.67
CA GLY A 106 -12.20 -35.83 44.23
C GLY A 106 -10.87 -36.53 44.65
N LYS A 107 -9.77 -35.74 44.75
CA LYS A 107 -8.40 -36.05 45.29
C LYS A 107 -7.30 -36.57 44.33
N ARG A 108 -6.05 -36.15 44.64
CA ARG A 108 -4.74 -36.36 43.95
C ARG A 108 -3.92 -37.51 44.61
N PRO A 109 -2.59 -37.66 44.37
CA PRO A 109 -1.92 -38.47 43.33
C PRO A 109 -1.03 -39.60 43.96
N PRO A 110 -0.12 -40.31 43.23
CA PRO A 110 1.27 -39.83 43.11
C PRO A 110 2.05 -40.25 41.83
N LEU A 111 3.26 -39.68 41.67
CA LEU A 111 4.35 -40.04 40.73
C LEU A 111 5.40 -40.95 41.44
N PRO A 112 6.52 -41.38 40.82
CA PRO A 112 6.73 -42.02 39.50
C PRO A 112 7.58 -43.32 39.61
N LYS A 113 7.84 -44.07 38.51
CA LYS A 113 9.08 -44.88 38.30
C LYS A 113 9.23 -45.45 36.87
N LYS A 114 10.47 -45.39 36.35
CA LYS A 114 11.04 -46.17 35.22
C LYS A 114 11.85 -47.36 35.81
N PRO A 115 12.53 -48.22 35.02
CA PRO A 115 12.11 -48.99 33.84
C PRO A 115 12.50 -50.49 33.97
N GLN A 116 12.04 -51.39 33.08
CA GLN A 116 12.79 -52.65 32.84
C GLN A 116 12.53 -53.31 31.47
N LYS A 117 13.58 -54.00 30.98
CA LYS A 117 13.60 -54.86 29.78
C LYS A 117 13.26 -56.30 30.15
N LEU A 118 12.73 -57.08 29.19
CA LEU A 118 13.13 -58.45 28.78
C LEU A 118 12.05 -58.95 27.77
N ARG A 119 12.37 -59.20 26.49
CA ARG A 119 12.83 -60.48 25.90
C ARG A 119 11.94 -61.68 26.19
N GLY A 120 11.42 -62.33 25.13
CA GLY A 120 11.51 -63.79 25.02
C GLY A 120 10.35 -64.56 24.36
N ALA A 121 10.60 -65.05 23.14
CA ALA A 121 10.10 -66.31 22.53
C ALA A 121 8.60 -66.50 22.19
N GLY A 122 8.33 -67.11 21.03
CA GLY A 122 6.98 -67.53 20.60
C GLY A 122 6.72 -67.56 19.09
N LYS A 123 7.38 -68.47 18.36
CA LYS A 123 7.01 -68.97 17.00
C LYS A 123 6.79 -70.50 17.13
N PRO A 124 6.27 -71.26 16.14
CA PRO A 124 6.03 -70.96 14.71
C PRO A 124 4.52 -71.09 14.35
N ASP A 125 3.99 -70.90 13.13
CA ASP A 125 4.35 -71.35 11.77
C ASP A 125 3.74 -70.39 10.71
N ASN A 126 3.79 -70.56 9.37
CA ASN A 126 4.34 -71.61 8.49
C ASN A 126 4.90 -71.01 7.15
N ALA A 127 5.08 -71.88 6.15
CA ALA A 127 5.45 -71.75 4.73
C ALA A 127 4.45 -70.94 3.86
N ASP A 128 4.83 -70.30 2.74
CA ASP A 128 6.05 -70.37 1.88
C ASP A 128 6.40 -68.96 1.30
N GLY A 129 7.49 -68.69 0.55
CA GLY A 129 8.66 -69.52 0.18
C GLY A 129 9.40 -69.05 -1.09
N ILE A 130 10.76 -68.98 -1.05
CA ILE A 130 11.76 -68.99 -2.17
C ILE A 130 11.74 -67.78 -3.15
N SER A 131 12.83 -67.06 -3.51
CA SER A 131 14.32 -67.11 -3.32
C SER A 131 14.89 -65.65 -3.24
N GLN A 132 15.90 -65.30 -2.42
CA GLN A 132 17.36 -65.21 -2.69
C GLN A 132 17.78 -64.29 -3.88
N ASP A 133 18.78 -63.38 -3.80
CA ASP A 133 20.02 -63.37 -2.98
C ASP A 133 20.51 -62.00 -2.41
N GLN A 134 21.05 -62.10 -1.18
CA GLN A 134 22.27 -61.55 -0.54
C GLN A 134 22.91 -60.17 -0.89
N TRP A 135 23.09 -59.36 0.18
CA TRP A 135 24.16 -58.37 0.39
C TRP A 135 25.33 -58.97 1.21
N PRO A 136 26.57 -58.44 1.08
CA PRO A 136 27.60 -58.54 2.12
C PRO A 136 27.74 -57.24 2.94
N VAL A 137 27.99 -57.40 4.24
CA VAL A 137 28.22 -56.34 5.25
C VAL A 137 29.72 -56.12 5.46
N LEU A 138 30.16 -54.85 5.59
CA LEU A 138 31.45 -54.52 6.23
C LEU A 138 31.38 -53.24 7.09
N GLN A 139 31.97 -53.33 8.28
CA GLN A 139 32.48 -52.24 9.13
C GLN A 139 33.86 -52.68 9.68
N PRO A 140 34.59 -51.86 10.46
CA PRO A 140 35.20 -50.61 10.03
C PRO A 140 36.73 -50.62 10.32
N ARG A 141 37.56 -49.91 9.54
CA ARG A 141 38.97 -49.69 9.90
C ARG A 141 39.52 -48.32 9.51
N SER A 142 40.26 -47.75 10.45
CA SER A 142 41.32 -46.73 10.32
C SER A 142 42.43 -47.15 11.31
N PRO A 143 43.62 -46.52 11.36
CA PRO A 143 44.26 -45.59 10.43
C PRO A 143 45.67 -46.06 9.98
N VAL A 144 46.24 -45.52 8.89
CA VAL A 144 47.69 -45.65 8.56
C VAL A 144 48.19 -44.39 7.83
N ILE A 145 49.37 -43.89 8.24
CA ILE A 145 50.19 -42.86 7.59
C ILE A 145 51.33 -43.55 6.82
N PRO A 146 51.83 -43.00 5.71
CA PRO A 146 53.29 -43.04 5.49
C PRO A 146 53.93 -41.72 5.02
N ASP A 147 55.23 -41.62 5.29
CA ASP A 147 56.11 -40.46 5.11
C ASP A 147 56.83 -40.35 3.75
N GLN A 148 57.35 -39.14 3.53
CA GLN A 148 58.47 -38.63 2.71
C GLN A 148 59.42 -39.57 1.92
N GLN A 149 59.86 -39.08 0.75
CA GLN A 149 61.25 -39.02 0.19
C GLN A 149 61.20 -38.38 -1.23
N GLN A 150 62.21 -37.74 -1.84
CA GLN A 150 63.36 -36.90 -1.41
C GLN A 150 63.96 -36.19 -2.67
N SER A 151 65.02 -35.37 -2.51
CA SER A 151 65.82 -34.63 -3.55
C SER A 151 65.19 -33.32 -4.11
N GLN A 152 65.92 -32.23 -4.39
CA GLN A 152 67.37 -31.92 -4.24
C GLN A 152 67.61 -30.40 -4.04
N LEU A 153 68.69 -30.04 -3.34
CA LEU A 153 69.30 -28.69 -3.20
C LEU A 153 70.44 -28.52 -4.26
N PRO A 154 71.08 -27.35 -4.52
CA PRO A 154 71.40 -26.29 -3.53
C PRO A 154 71.42 -24.79 -3.97
N ASP A 155 71.47 -23.90 -2.96
CA ASP A 155 72.26 -22.63 -2.83
C ASP A 155 72.13 -21.48 -3.88
N SER A 156 72.28 -20.18 -3.54
CA SER A 156 72.68 -19.51 -2.27
C SER A 156 72.12 -18.06 -2.12
N LYS A 157 72.06 -17.61 -0.86
CA LYS A 157 71.82 -16.24 -0.29
C LYS A 157 72.92 -15.19 -0.69
N PRO A 158 73.00 -13.91 -0.19
CA PRO A 158 72.34 -13.30 1.00
C PRO A 158 71.97 -11.78 1.02
N SER A 159 71.29 -11.37 2.13
CA SER A 159 71.43 -10.11 2.92
C SER A 159 71.25 -8.73 2.24
N GLU A 160 70.74 -7.65 2.84
CA GLU A 160 69.98 -7.28 4.06
C GLU A 160 69.95 -5.72 4.07
N ASN A 161 69.21 -5.12 5.02
CA ASN A 161 69.36 -3.75 5.55
C ASN A 161 68.76 -2.50 4.85
N SER A 162 67.77 -1.95 5.57
CA SER A 162 67.72 -0.55 6.08
C SER A 162 67.31 0.61 5.16
N GLY A 163 66.68 1.62 5.75
CA GLY A 163 66.67 2.99 5.21
C GLY A 163 65.34 3.74 5.25
N THR A 164 65.02 4.35 6.40
CA THR A 164 64.00 5.42 6.53
C THR A 164 64.38 6.69 5.74
N SER A 165 63.41 7.46 5.22
CA SER A 165 63.04 8.83 5.73
C SER A 165 62.42 9.81 4.71
N THR A 166 61.17 10.22 4.95
CA THR A 166 60.61 11.62 5.00
C THR A 166 60.68 12.65 3.85
N VAL A 167 59.80 13.68 3.99
CA VAL A 167 59.67 14.99 3.31
C VAL A 167 58.84 14.93 2.02
N HIS A 168 57.57 15.41 1.98
CA HIS A 168 57.09 16.80 1.77
C HIS A 168 57.69 17.46 0.49
N GLU A 169 56.97 18.24 -0.33
CA GLU A 169 56.15 19.41 0.00
C GLU A 169 55.17 19.81 -1.15
N HIS A 170 54.38 20.87 -0.95
CA HIS A 170 53.28 21.34 -1.82
C HIS A 170 53.69 22.37 -2.91
N PHE A 171 52.69 22.74 -3.74
CA PHE A 171 52.41 23.99 -4.49
C PHE A 171 52.33 23.83 -6.03
N GLU A 172 51.57 24.59 -6.82
CA GLU A 172 50.24 25.26 -6.76
C GLU A 172 50.00 25.95 -8.13
N ALA A 173 48.75 25.98 -8.60
CA ALA A 173 48.10 26.79 -9.66
C ALA A 173 48.88 27.69 -10.68
N SER A 174 48.45 27.67 -11.97
CA SER A 174 47.53 28.69 -12.57
C SER A 174 47.70 29.05 -14.08
N LYS A 175 46.57 29.47 -14.69
CA LYS A 175 46.36 30.41 -15.84
C LYS A 175 46.40 29.96 -17.34
N SER A 176 45.47 30.59 -18.08
CA SER A 176 45.18 30.63 -19.53
C SER A 176 45.83 31.90 -20.19
N PRO A 177 45.54 32.44 -21.43
CA PRO A 177 44.38 32.27 -22.35
C PRO A 177 44.57 32.44 -23.91
N ARG A 178 43.44 32.46 -24.65
CA ARG A 178 43.10 33.12 -25.96
C ARG A 178 43.33 32.47 -27.35
N ASP A 179 42.20 32.18 -28.00
CA ASP A 179 41.65 32.63 -29.32
C ASP A 179 42.45 32.61 -30.65
N GLN A 180 41.86 31.96 -31.67
CA GLN A 180 41.82 32.46 -33.07
C GLN A 180 40.67 31.81 -33.88
N GLU A 181 39.97 32.60 -34.71
CA GLU A 181 38.85 32.19 -35.59
C GLU A 181 39.31 31.77 -37.00
N VAL A 182 38.42 31.14 -37.79
CA VAL A 182 37.97 31.54 -39.16
C VAL A 182 37.30 30.36 -39.91
N SER A 183 36.14 30.61 -40.53
CA SER A 183 35.42 29.73 -41.50
C SER A 183 35.54 30.31 -42.94
N PRO A 184 35.18 29.63 -44.07
CA PRO A 184 33.76 29.41 -44.41
C PRO A 184 33.38 28.19 -45.33
N VAL A 185 32.11 27.75 -45.19
CA VAL A 185 31.03 27.54 -46.20
C VAL A 185 31.32 26.93 -47.59
N ASP A 186 30.54 25.90 -47.96
CA ASP A 186 29.87 25.82 -49.29
C ASP A 186 28.56 24.97 -49.27
N HIS A 187 27.65 25.22 -50.23
CA HIS A 187 26.27 24.66 -50.27
C HIS A 187 26.12 23.34 -51.06
N TYR A 188 25.02 22.58 -50.86
CA TYR A 188 23.98 22.27 -51.89
C TYR A 188 22.90 21.26 -51.41
N THR A 189 21.64 21.53 -51.77
CA THR A 189 20.48 20.59 -51.73
C THR A 189 20.16 20.07 -53.15
N PRO A 190 19.44 18.94 -53.33
CA PRO A 190 18.04 19.08 -53.79
C PRO A 190 17.04 17.97 -53.34
N SER A 191 15.76 18.22 -53.64
CA SER A 191 14.54 17.43 -53.37
C SER A 191 14.28 16.27 -54.39
N PRO A 192 13.28 15.37 -54.16
CA PRO A 192 13.10 14.11 -54.92
C PRO A 192 11.99 14.12 -55.99
N ALA A 193 12.06 13.20 -56.97
CA ALA A 193 10.95 12.77 -57.86
C ALA A 193 11.29 11.50 -58.68
N ILE A 194 10.30 10.96 -59.42
CA ILE A 194 10.31 9.80 -60.37
C ILE A 194 10.19 8.42 -59.66
N VAL A 195 9.12 7.59 -59.73
CA VAL A 195 8.09 7.22 -60.76
C VAL A 195 8.51 6.14 -61.76
N THR A 196 7.87 4.96 -61.69
CA THR A 196 7.53 4.10 -62.84
C THR A 196 6.18 3.41 -62.58
N GLU A 197 5.32 3.39 -63.59
CA GLU A 197 3.96 2.83 -63.60
C GLU A 197 3.95 1.33 -63.94
N ASP A 198 2.79 0.67 -63.84
CA ASP A 198 2.35 -0.18 -64.97
C ASP A 198 0.82 -0.37 -65.10
N SER A 199 0.32 -0.01 -66.30
CA SER A 199 -0.82 -0.57 -67.05
C SER A 199 -2.31 -0.28 -66.71
N LEU A 200 -3.12 -0.29 -67.79
CA LEU A 200 -4.44 0.34 -68.01
C LEU A 200 -5.53 -0.68 -68.47
N GLU A 201 -6.82 -0.27 -68.46
CA GLU A 201 -7.87 -0.45 -69.52
C GLU A 201 -9.27 0.06 -69.02
N LEU A 202 -9.87 1.14 -69.55
CA LEU A 202 -10.80 1.30 -70.72
C LEU A 202 -12.34 1.08 -70.48
N ASP A 203 -13.10 2.18 -70.25
CA ASP A 203 -14.29 2.72 -70.99
C ASP A 203 -15.45 1.85 -71.60
N PRO A 204 -16.64 2.40 -72.03
CA PRO A 204 -17.54 3.44 -71.47
C PRO A 204 -19.10 3.21 -71.73
N PHE A 205 -19.95 4.27 -71.70
CA PHE A 205 -21.44 4.38 -71.94
C PHE A 205 -22.39 3.91 -70.79
N SER A 206 -23.61 4.42 -70.51
CA SER A 206 -24.43 5.64 -70.83
C SER A 206 -25.81 5.55 -70.06
N ALA A 207 -26.76 6.50 -69.97
CA ALA A 207 -26.83 7.98 -69.93
C ALA A 207 -28.30 8.45 -69.55
N GLN A 208 -28.58 9.77 -69.55
CA GLN A 208 -29.88 10.52 -69.47
C GLN A 208 -30.46 10.95 -68.10
N GLY A 209 -30.83 12.25 -68.02
CA GLY A 209 -31.44 12.98 -66.89
C GLY A 209 -32.98 13.12 -66.98
N PRO A 210 -33.64 14.25 -66.63
CA PRO A 210 -33.20 15.67 -66.77
C PRO A 210 -33.45 16.60 -65.51
N GLU A 211 -32.64 17.65 -65.26
CA GLU A 211 -32.85 19.14 -65.48
C GLU A 211 -33.80 19.89 -64.49
N LEU A 212 -33.69 21.19 -64.08
CA LEU A 212 -32.76 22.37 -64.19
C LEU A 212 -33.25 23.46 -63.12
N PRO A 213 -32.98 24.79 -63.18
CA PRO A 213 -31.74 25.61 -62.96
C PRO A 213 -31.85 26.72 -61.83
N VAL A 214 -30.82 27.19 -61.10
CA VAL A 214 -29.73 28.21 -61.33
C VAL A 214 -30.11 29.73 -61.28
N SER A 215 -29.27 30.55 -60.59
CA SER A 215 -28.91 32.01 -60.74
C SER A 215 -28.95 32.83 -59.41
N ASP A 216 -28.12 33.84 -59.08
CA ASP A 216 -26.84 34.32 -59.68
C ASP A 216 -26.03 35.32 -58.78
N THR A 217 -24.72 35.47 -59.05
CA THR A 217 -23.85 36.68 -58.84
C THR A 217 -23.37 37.16 -57.44
N ASN A 218 -22.59 38.26 -57.42
CA ASN A 218 -21.33 38.48 -56.67
C ASN A 218 -21.26 39.85 -55.92
N THR A 219 -20.18 40.04 -55.12
CA THR A 219 -19.52 41.31 -54.68
C THR A 219 -20.09 42.24 -53.56
N ALA A 220 -19.16 42.79 -52.76
CA ALA A 220 -19.29 43.84 -51.71
C ALA A 220 -18.62 45.18 -52.20
N PRO A 221 -18.35 46.29 -51.43
CA PRO A 221 -18.52 46.63 -49.99
C PRO A 221 -19.17 48.06 -49.70
N PRO A 222 -18.59 49.07 -48.96
CA PRO A 222 -18.76 49.41 -47.51
C PRO A 222 -19.22 50.87 -47.15
N ILE A 223 -18.94 51.35 -45.89
CA ILE A 223 -19.01 52.71 -45.25
C ILE A 223 -20.44 53.32 -45.03
N THR A 224 -20.75 54.30 -44.14
CA THR A 224 -20.03 55.33 -43.32
C THR A 224 -20.46 55.40 -41.82
N SER A 225 -19.90 56.38 -41.04
CA SER A 225 -20.23 56.80 -39.66
C SER A 225 -21.26 57.94 -39.56
N ASP A 226 -21.77 58.27 -38.36
CA ASP A 226 -21.60 59.60 -37.71
C ASP A 226 -22.18 59.71 -36.27
N LEU A 227 -21.76 60.77 -35.56
CA LEU A 227 -21.94 61.05 -34.13
C LEU A 227 -23.20 61.88 -33.82
N LEU A 228 -23.71 61.84 -32.57
CA LEU A 228 -23.65 62.97 -31.62
C LEU A 228 -24.33 62.70 -30.27
N GLU A 229 -23.88 63.45 -29.27
CA GLU A 229 -24.38 63.51 -27.89
C GLU A 229 -25.70 64.31 -27.82
N ASP A 230 -26.56 64.15 -26.80
CA ASP A 230 -26.46 64.95 -25.56
C ASP A 230 -27.65 64.88 -24.56
N HIS A 231 -27.32 65.10 -23.29
CA HIS A 231 -28.08 65.67 -22.17
C HIS A 231 -29.64 65.57 -21.99
N ALA A 232 -30.00 64.83 -20.92
CA ALA A 232 -30.53 65.38 -19.65
C ALA A 232 -32.05 65.58 -19.35
N SER A 233 -32.39 65.19 -18.11
CA SER A 233 -33.31 65.86 -17.15
C SER A 233 -34.83 65.61 -17.13
N GLN A 234 -35.23 65.00 -15.99
CA GLN A 234 -36.30 65.43 -15.06
C GLN A 234 -37.80 65.26 -15.44
N GLN A 235 -38.46 64.35 -14.68
CA GLN A 235 -39.69 64.50 -13.83
C GLN A 235 -40.55 65.80 -13.91
N PRO A 236 -41.84 65.86 -13.45
CA PRO A 236 -42.52 64.96 -12.48
C PRO A 236 -44.04 64.62 -12.67
N VAL A 237 -44.52 63.65 -11.87
CA VAL A 237 -45.77 63.57 -11.05
C VAL A 237 -47.13 64.09 -11.58
N SER A 238 -48.18 63.25 -11.43
CA SER A 238 -49.49 63.72 -10.91
C SER A 238 -50.19 62.64 -10.07
N GLU A 239 -50.72 63.03 -8.90
CA GLU A 239 -51.50 62.19 -7.99
C GLU A 239 -53.01 62.43 -8.13
N LYS A 240 -53.82 61.39 -7.86
CA LYS A 240 -55.15 61.37 -7.19
C LYS A 240 -55.92 60.11 -7.62
N SER A 241 -56.79 59.45 -6.85
CA SER A 241 -57.09 59.35 -5.43
C SER A 241 -58.27 58.36 -5.32
N ILE A 242 -57.99 57.16 -4.79
CA ILE A 242 -58.85 56.30 -3.94
C ILE A 242 -60.38 56.47 -4.03
N HIS A 243 -61.09 55.40 -4.41
CA HIS A 243 -62.35 54.97 -3.77
C HIS A 243 -62.68 53.49 -4.09
N ASN A 244 -62.39 52.57 -3.16
CA ASN A 244 -63.43 51.87 -2.38
C ASN A 244 -62.81 50.94 -1.34
N ILE A 245 -63.44 50.87 -0.16
CA ILE A 245 -63.11 49.94 0.93
C ILE A 245 -64.36 49.10 1.15
N ASN A 246 -64.25 47.77 1.00
CA ASN A 246 -65.02 46.74 1.71
C ASN A 246 -64.69 45.35 1.15
N ASP A 247 -63.49 44.86 1.46
CA ASP A 247 -63.18 43.44 1.55
C ASP A 247 -62.01 43.28 2.54
N LEU A 248 -62.33 42.86 3.77
CA LEU A 248 -61.38 42.68 4.87
C LEU A 248 -61.34 41.20 5.27
N THR A 249 -60.55 40.42 4.55
CA THR A 249 -59.89 39.22 5.09
C THR A 249 -58.43 39.57 5.39
N PRO A 250 -57.88 39.19 6.56
CA PRO A 250 -56.55 39.64 6.96
C PRO A 250 -55.45 38.92 6.18
N LEU A 251 -54.62 39.69 5.48
CA LEU A 251 -53.38 39.24 4.84
C LEU A 251 -52.34 38.87 5.90
N TRP A 252 -52.36 37.62 6.38
CA TRP A 252 -51.21 36.97 7.03
C TRP A 252 -51.00 35.51 6.59
N GLU A 253 -51.78 35.00 5.64
CA GLU A 253 -51.42 33.80 4.88
C GLU A 253 -50.61 34.20 3.63
N VAL A 254 -49.61 33.37 3.28
CA VAL A 254 -48.65 33.54 2.18
C VAL A 254 -47.54 34.59 2.41
N ALA A 255 -46.70 34.29 3.41
CA ALA A 255 -45.25 34.50 3.32
C ALA A 255 -44.52 33.48 4.21
N GLU A 256 -44.59 32.18 3.85
CA GLU A 256 -43.55 31.25 4.30
C GLU A 256 -42.26 31.62 3.57
N ASP A 257 -41.52 32.59 4.13
CA ASP A 257 -40.12 32.78 3.80
C ASP A 257 -39.42 31.44 4.02
N THR A 258 -39.04 30.80 2.92
CA THR A 258 -38.26 29.57 2.93
C THR A 258 -36.86 29.94 3.39
N VAL A 259 -36.69 30.03 4.71
CA VAL A 259 -35.40 30.07 5.38
C VAL A 259 -34.64 28.83 4.93
N LYS A 260 -33.80 29.00 3.89
CA LYS A 260 -32.86 27.99 3.46
C LYS A 260 -32.04 27.64 4.70
N LYS A 261 -32.17 26.39 5.17
CA LYS A 261 -31.32 25.86 6.23
C LYS A 261 -29.86 26.21 5.86
N PRO A 262 -29.05 26.70 6.82
CA PRO A 262 -27.65 27.00 6.52
C PRO A 262 -27.00 25.75 5.93
N GLU A 263 -26.34 25.94 4.79
CA GLU A 263 -25.62 24.86 4.14
C GLU A 263 -24.47 24.41 5.06
N TRP A 264 -24.30 23.09 5.21
CA TRP A 264 -23.28 22.55 6.11
C TRP A 264 -21.88 22.93 5.61
N ASP A 265 -21.05 23.47 6.49
CA ASP A 265 -19.67 23.90 6.23
C ASP A 265 -18.66 22.74 6.11
N PHE A 266 -19.15 21.51 6.26
CA PHE A 266 -18.38 20.26 6.29
C PHE A 266 -17.47 20.12 7.53
N ILE A 267 -17.78 20.81 8.62
CA ILE A 267 -17.12 20.65 9.93
C ILE A 267 -18.07 19.88 10.86
N LEU A 268 -17.54 18.88 11.58
CA LEU A 268 -18.34 18.11 12.54
C LEU A 268 -18.45 18.83 13.89
N PRO A 269 -19.54 18.64 14.65
CA PRO A 269 -19.64 19.18 16.00
C PRO A 269 -18.57 18.56 16.92
N GLU A 270 -18.03 19.39 17.80
CA GLU A 270 -17.04 18.98 18.80
C GLU A 270 -17.74 18.29 19.99
N ILE A 271 -17.45 17.00 20.19
CA ILE A 271 -17.99 16.22 21.31
C ILE A 271 -17.01 16.25 22.47
N GLN A 272 -17.44 16.80 23.60
CA GLN A 272 -16.63 16.90 24.81
C GLN A 272 -16.03 15.54 25.23
N PRO A 273 -14.71 15.48 25.53
CA PRO A 273 -14.04 14.22 25.82
C PRO A 273 -14.41 13.70 27.22
N PRO A 274 -14.53 12.37 27.41
CA PRO A 274 -14.67 11.80 28.75
C PRO A 274 -13.38 11.96 29.55
N GLN A 275 -13.48 12.15 30.87
CA GLN A 275 -12.30 12.18 31.75
C GLN A 275 -11.52 10.87 31.73
N ILE A 276 -12.22 9.74 31.69
CA ILE A 276 -11.69 8.39 31.48
C ILE A 276 -12.73 7.59 30.70
N LEU A 277 -12.34 6.94 29.61
CA LEU A 277 -13.22 6.04 28.84
C LEU A 277 -13.36 4.70 29.59
N THR A 278 -14.27 4.63 30.56
CA THR A 278 -14.52 3.45 31.39
C THR A 278 -15.79 2.71 30.95
N PRO A 279 -15.74 1.39 30.67
CA PRO A 279 -16.94 0.62 30.38
C PRO A 279 -17.90 0.55 31.57
N GLY A 280 -19.20 0.53 31.29
CA GLY A 280 -20.26 0.38 32.30
C GLY A 280 -20.65 1.65 33.07
N VAL A 281 -20.11 2.82 32.70
CA VAL A 281 -20.44 4.14 33.30
C VAL A 281 -21.25 5.03 32.35
N GLY A 282 -21.80 4.47 31.27
CA GLY A 282 -22.62 5.20 30.29
C GLY A 282 -24.06 5.45 30.74
N GLU A 283 -24.70 6.44 30.11
CA GLU A 283 -26.06 6.89 30.44
C GLU A 283 -27.18 6.00 29.86
N GLY A 284 -26.84 4.99 29.05
CA GLY A 284 -27.79 4.06 28.44
C GLY A 284 -28.13 2.85 29.32
N ASN A 285 -29.29 2.22 29.09
CA ASN A 285 -29.70 0.98 29.76
C ASN A 285 -28.67 -0.16 29.64
N ASP A 286 -27.94 -0.20 28.52
CA ASP A 286 -26.92 -1.21 28.21
C ASP A 286 -25.51 -0.79 28.72
N GLY A 287 -25.39 0.35 29.41
CA GLY A 287 -24.13 0.91 29.94
C GLY A 287 -23.17 1.50 28.90
N PHE A 288 -23.43 1.32 27.60
CA PHE A 288 -22.66 1.88 26.50
C PHE A 288 -22.99 3.37 26.28
N SER A 289 -21.98 4.22 26.12
CA SER A 289 -22.14 5.61 25.65
C SER A 289 -21.42 5.85 24.33
N LEU A 290 -22.18 6.11 23.26
CA LEU A 290 -21.62 6.52 21.97
C LEU A 290 -20.91 7.88 22.08
N ARG A 291 -21.49 8.83 22.83
CA ARG A 291 -20.96 10.18 23.02
C ARG A 291 -19.58 10.16 23.67
N GLN A 292 -19.36 9.30 24.67
CA GLN A 292 -18.05 9.16 25.32
C GLN A 292 -16.99 8.58 24.37
N VAL A 293 -17.33 7.55 23.58
CA VAL A 293 -16.39 6.97 22.60
C VAL A 293 -16.04 7.98 21.52
N VAL A 294 -17.04 8.63 20.92
CA VAL A 294 -16.83 9.63 19.86
C VAL A 294 -16.02 10.82 20.39
N GLY A 295 -16.35 11.33 21.58
CA GLY A 295 -15.58 12.41 22.22
C GLY A 295 -14.12 12.00 22.49
N ALA A 296 -13.87 10.77 22.93
CA ALA A 296 -12.51 10.26 23.08
C ALA A 296 -11.77 10.16 21.74
N VAL A 297 -12.44 9.70 20.67
CA VAL A 297 -11.86 9.54 19.33
C VAL A 297 -11.51 10.87 18.68
N GLN A 298 -12.38 11.89 18.79
CA GLN A 298 -12.08 13.26 18.33
C GLN A 298 -10.89 13.91 19.07
N HIS A 299 -10.52 13.38 20.25
CA HIS A 299 -9.43 13.88 21.09
C HIS A 299 -8.26 12.88 21.15
N ASP A 300 -7.95 12.23 20.02
CA ASP A 300 -6.77 11.37 19.79
C ASP A 300 -6.58 10.22 20.82
N ALA A 301 -7.68 9.60 21.28
CA ALA A 301 -7.58 8.44 22.15
C ALA A 301 -6.81 7.26 21.51
N ASP A 302 -5.94 6.64 22.31
CA ASP A 302 -5.16 5.46 21.91
C ASP A 302 -6.07 4.34 21.42
N LEU A 303 -5.78 3.82 20.22
CA LEU A 303 -6.54 2.75 19.55
C LEU A 303 -6.81 1.55 20.47
N ARG A 304 -5.88 1.21 21.37
CA ARG A 304 -6.03 0.09 22.32
C ARG A 304 -7.14 0.39 23.33
N VAL A 305 -7.19 1.60 23.88
CA VAL A 305 -8.22 2.01 24.86
C VAL A 305 -9.61 1.96 24.21
N VAL A 306 -9.72 2.43 22.97
CA VAL A 306 -10.97 2.38 22.21
C VAL A 306 -11.33 0.92 21.86
N THR A 307 -10.38 0.10 21.45
CA THR A 307 -10.59 -1.33 21.15
C THR A 307 -11.03 -2.11 22.39
N GLU A 308 -10.38 -1.89 23.54
CA GLU A 308 -10.73 -2.51 24.83
C GLU A 308 -12.12 -2.10 25.30
N TYR A 309 -12.50 -0.83 25.13
CA TYR A 309 -13.85 -0.35 25.43
C TYR A 309 -14.89 -1.01 24.51
N LEU A 310 -14.68 -1.05 23.19
CA LEU A 310 -15.64 -1.66 22.26
C LEU A 310 -15.74 -3.18 22.47
N ALA A 311 -14.63 -3.86 22.73
CA ALA A 311 -14.59 -5.31 22.97
C ALA A 311 -15.16 -5.75 24.33
N TYR A 312 -15.43 -4.82 25.25
CA TYR A 312 -16.06 -5.12 26.55
C TYR A 312 -17.55 -5.47 26.41
N TYR A 313 -18.25 -4.86 25.45
CA TYR A 313 -19.69 -5.02 25.27
C TYR A 313 -20.02 -6.12 24.26
N ASP A 314 -21.28 -6.57 24.26
CA ASP A 314 -21.76 -7.50 23.24
C ASP A 314 -21.70 -6.86 21.84
N SER A 315 -21.24 -7.63 20.85
CA SER A 315 -21.06 -7.15 19.48
C SER A 315 -22.33 -6.60 18.82
N ASP A 316 -23.52 -7.06 19.23
CA ASP A 316 -24.80 -6.57 18.72
C ASP A 316 -25.25 -5.28 19.40
N VAL A 317 -24.81 -5.01 20.64
CA VAL A 317 -24.97 -3.71 21.32
C VAL A 317 -24.08 -2.67 20.66
N VAL A 318 -22.80 -3.00 20.44
CA VAL A 318 -21.85 -2.08 19.80
C VAL A 318 -22.27 -1.76 18.37
N ARG A 319 -22.66 -2.76 17.57
CA ARG A 319 -23.11 -2.55 16.19
C ARG A 319 -24.30 -1.60 16.11
N ARG A 320 -25.29 -1.78 16.99
CA ARG A 320 -26.47 -0.90 17.08
C ARG A 320 -26.06 0.54 17.36
N HIS A 321 -25.24 0.77 18.38
CA HIS A 321 -24.81 2.13 18.72
C HIS A 321 -23.85 2.77 17.71
N LEU A 322 -23.03 2.00 17.00
CA LEU A 322 -22.23 2.55 15.90
C LEU A 322 -23.06 2.82 14.63
N SER A 323 -24.22 2.19 14.47
CA SER A 323 -25.20 2.56 13.44
C SER A 323 -26.09 3.75 13.82
N ASP A 324 -26.13 4.16 15.09
CA ASP A 324 -26.86 5.34 15.53
C ASP A 324 -26.18 6.65 15.05
N THR A 325 -26.96 7.73 14.99
CA THR A 325 -26.46 9.09 14.73
C THR A 325 -26.19 9.85 16.02
N LEU A 326 -25.18 10.74 16.00
CA LEU A 326 -24.83 11.65 17.09
C LEU A 326 -24.83 13.08 16.54
N GLU A 327 -25.60 13.98 17.16
CA GLU A 327 -25.84 15.35 16.68
C GLU A 327 -26.29 15.41 15.19
N GLY A 328 -26.99 14.37 14.71
CA GLY A 328 -27.45 14.23 13.31
C GLY A 328 -26.45 13.56 12.36
N PHE A 329 -25.22 13.24 12.81
CA PHE A 329 -24.19 12.62 11.98
C PHE A 329 -24.03 11.12 12.30
N PRO A 330 -23.95 10.23 11.29
CA PRO A 330 -23.60 8.83 11.51
C PRO A 330 -22.23 8.70 12.19
N SER A 331 -22.10 7.78 13.17
CA SER A 331 -20.90 7.72 14.04
C SER A 331 -19.56 7.60 13.30
N ILE A 332 -19.56 7.01 12.10
CA ILE A 332 -18.39 6.82 11.25
C ILE A 332 -17.81 8.13 10.69
N PHE A 333 -18.61 9.20 10.58
CA PHE A 333 -18.08 10.51 10.18
C PHE A 333 -17.02 11.00 11.17
N PHE A 334 -17.24 10.79 12.46
CA PHE A 334 -16.29 11.16 13.52
C PHE A 334 -15.01 10.30 13.52
N ALA A 335 -15.09 9.03 13.10
CA ALA A 335 -13.90 8.20 12.91
C ALA A 335 -13.11 8.60 11.66
N VAL A 336 -13.80 8.99 10.58
CA VAL A 336 -13.18 9.51 9.35
C VAL A 336 -12.57 10.90 9.58
N SER A 337 -13.14 11.73 10.46
CA SER A 337 -12.58 13.06 10.74
C SER A 337 -11.21 13.03 11.40
N THR A 338 -10.82 11.95 12.08
CA THR A 338 -9.47 11.82 12.68
C THR A 338 -8.38 11.45 11.67
N ASN A 339 -8.74 11.16 10.40
CA ASN A 339 -7.80 10.72 9.35
C ASN A 339 -6.94 9.49 9.74
N ASN A 340 -7.43 8.65 10.65
CA ASN A 340 -6.69 7.52 11.21
C ASN A 340 -7.20 6.20 10.61
N GLU A 341 -6.41 5.59 9.72
CA GLU A 341 -6.75 4.31 9.06
C GLU A 341 -7.18 3.22 10.06
N ALA A 342 -6.45 3.07 11.17
CA ALA A 342 -6.72 2.03 12.14
C ALA A 342 -8.05 2.25 12.87
N MET A 343 -8.38 3.51 13.18
CA MET A 343 -9.67 3.89 13.78
C MET A 343 -10.84 3.64 12.82
N ILE A 344 -10.69 4.01 11.53
CA ILE A 344 -11.70 3.76 10.49
C ILE A 344 -11.94 2.25 10.33
N ARG A 345 -10.88 1.45 10.28
CA ARG A 345 -10.97 -0.02 10.21
C ARG A 345 -11.65 -0.60 11.46
N LEU A 346 -11.38 -0.07 12.64
CA LEU A 346 -12.00 -0.50 13.89
C LEU A 346 -13.53 -0.25 13.86
N TRP A 347 -13.97 0.94 13.45
CA TRP A 347 -15.41 1.27 13.33
C TRP A 347 -16.14 0.30 12.42
N ILE A 348 -15.57 0.03 11.24
CA ILE A 348 -16.16 -0.83 10.23
C ILE A 348 -16.14 -2.31 10.67
N ALA A 349 -15.10 -2.75 11.39
CA ALA A 349 -15.04 -4.09 11.99
C ALA A 349 -16.15 -4.32 13.03
N PHE A 350 -16.50 -3.30 13.82
CA PHE A 350 -17.64 -3.34 14.74
C PHE A 350 -19.01 -3.09 14.07
N GLY A 351 -19.03 -2.82 12.76
CA GLY A 351 -20.24 -2.82 11.93
C GLY A 351 -20.76 -1.45 11.50
N ALA A 352 -19.95 -0.39 11.59
CA ALA A 352 -20.30 0.91 11.02
C ALA A 352 -20.41 0.84 9.47
N ASP A 353 -21.36 1.57 8.89
CA ASP A 353 -21.63 1.55 7.45
C ASP A 353 -20.69 2.48 6.66
N VAL A 354 -19.99 1.90 5.69
CA VAL A 354 -19.10 2.62 4.75
C VAL A 354 -19.88 3.44 3.72
N ALA A 355 -21.13 3.07 3.45
CA ALA A 355 -22.03 3.79 2.55
C ALA A 355 -22.83 4.91 3.24
N ALA A 356 -22.48 5.26 4.49
CA ALA A 356 -23.18 6.27 5.27
C ALA A 356 -23.26 7.64 4.55
N VAL A 357 -24.41 8.29 4.72
CA VAL A 357 -24.73 9.60 4.17
C VAL A 357 -25.24 10.49 5.32
N HIS A 358 -24.85 11.76 5.34
CA HIS A 358 -25.39 12.71 6.31
C HIS A 358 -26.85 13.03 5.99
N GLU A 359 -27.77 12.74 6.94
CA GLU A 359 -29.22 12.79 6.72
C GLU A 359 -29.74 14.17 6.26
N SER A 360 -29.18 15.26 6.77
CA SER A 360 -29.70 16.61 6.50
C SER A 360 -29.18 17.23 5.19
N SER A 361 -27.95 16.90 4.76
CA SER A 361 -27.35 17.48 3.54
C SER A 361 -27.21 16.51 2.38
N GLY A 362 -27.44 15.21 2.59
CA GLY A 362 -27.25 14.16 1.58
C GLY A 362 -25.78 13.89 1.23
N VAL A 363 -24.82 14.46 1.98
CA VAL A 363 -23.38 14.35 1.68
C VAL A 363 -22.87 12.94 2.04
N PRO A 364 -22.28 12.19 1.08
CA PRO A 364 -21.70 10.87 1.35
C PRO A 364 -20.42 10.94 2.19
N LEU A 365 -20.17 9.91 3.00
CA LEU A 365 -18.94 9.77 3.80
C LEU A 365 -17.66 9.91 2.95
N LEU A 366 -17.65 9.35 1.74
CA LEU A 366 -16.49 9.40 0.83
C LEU A 366 -16.20 10.83 0.33
N ALA A 367 -17.23 11.64 0.12
CA ALA A 367 -17.06 13.05 -0.26
C ALA A 367 -16.56 13.88 0.93
N PHE A 368 -17.11 13.65 2.12
CA PHE A 368 -16.63 14.25 3.37
C PHE A 368 -15.14 13.92 3.61
N ALA A 369 -14.72 12.67 3.44
CA ALA A 369 -13.33 12.24 3.61
C ALA A 369 -12.33 13.00 2.72
N ILE A 370 -12.71 13.34 1.49
CA ILE A 370 -11.88 14.18 0.58
C ILE A 370 -11.85 15.62 1.10
N MET A 371 -13.02 16.21 1.34
CA MET A 371 -13.17 17.62 1.75
C MET A 371 -12.59 17.92 3.15
N ASN A 372 -12.46 16.91 4.02
CA ASN A 372 -11.88 17.06 5.36
C ASN A 372 -10.38 17.42 5.35
N SER A 373 -9.69 17.23 4.22
CA SER A 373 -8.29 17.67 4.05
C SER A 373 -8.11 19.19 4.22
N GLU A 374 -9.09 20.01 3.84
CA GLU A 374 -9.06 21.46 4.05
C GLU A 374 -9.23 21.84 5.53
N HIS A 375 -9.93 21.03 6.32
CA HIS A 375 -10.13 21.27 7.75
C HIS A 375 -8.93 20.82 8.59
N LEU A 376 -8.41 19.62 8.31
CA LEU A 376 -7.24 19.07 9.01
C LEU A 376 -5.91 19.69 8.55
N ASP A 377 -5.90 20.25 7.34
CA ASP A 377 -4.69 20.76 6.69
C ASP A 377 -3.61 19.66 6.49
N THR A 378 -4.06 18.43 6.23
CA THR A 378 -3.24 17.22 6.01
C THR A 378 -3.83 16.37 4.88
N ASP A 379 -3.00 15.55 4.22
CA ASP A 379 -3.48 14.61 3.20
C ASP A 379 -4.47 13.57 3.75
N THR A 380 -5.57 13.33 3.04
CA THR A 380 -6.58 12.30 3.36
C THR A 380 -6.58 11.12 2.39
N THR A 381 -5.56 10.98 1.53
CA THR A 381 -5.49 9.90 0.51
C THR A 381 -5.48 8.51 1.13
N LEU A 382 -4.84 8.33 2.30
CA LEU A 382 -4.88 7.06 3.02
C LEU A 382 -6.30 6.73 3.52
N THR A 383 -7.03 7.71 4.03
CA THR A 383 -8.44 7.58 4.45
C THR A 383 -9.35 7.24 3.26
N VAL A 384 -9.23 7.96 2.14
CA VAL A 384 -10.02 7.71 0.92
C VAL A 384 -9.76 6.31 0.34
N SER A 385 -8.48 5.93 0.19
CA SER A 385 -8.10 4.59 -0.28
C SER A 385 -8.53 3.48 0.69
N THR A 386 -8.49 3.73 2.00
CA THR A 386 -9.02 2.81 3.03
C THR A 386 -10.53 2.60 2.88
N LEU A 387 -11.32 3.67 2.74
CA LEU A 387 -12.77 3.56 2.55
C LEU A 387 -13.12 2.78 1.27
N LEU A 388 -12.46 3.07 0.15
CA LEU A 388 -12.59 2.30 -1.10
C LEU A 388 -12.19 0.83 -0.91
N SER A 389 -11.14 0.56 -0.14
CA SER A 389 -10.70 -0.81 0.17
C SER A 389 -11.70 -1.61 1.01
N LEU A 390 -12.52 -0.92 1.80
CA LEU A 390 -13.56 -1.49 2.67
C LEU A 390 -14.94 -1.51 2.01
N GLY A 391 -15.06 -1.05 0.76
CA GLY A 391 -16.25 -1.20 -0.07
C GLY A 391 -17.03 0.10 -0.35
N ALA A 392 -16.47 1.27 -0.04
CA ALA A 392 -17.05 2.54 -0.50
C ALA A 392 -17.20 2.54 -2.02
N VAL A 393 -18.35 3.03 -2.49
CA VAL A 393 -18.67 3.07 -3.92
C VAL A 393 -18.25 4.44 -4.47
N PRO A 394 -17.40 4.52 -5.51
CA PRO A 394 -16.95 5.81 -6.06
C PRO A 394 -18.07 6.57 -6.78
N ASP A 395 -19.09 5.85 -7.26
CA ASP A 395 -20.25 6.36 -7.99
C ASP A 395 -21.08 7.40 -7.21
N VAL A 396 -20.82 7.59 -5.89
CA VAL A 396 -21.41 8.67 -5.08
C VAL A 396 -20.78 10.05 -5.34
N ILE A 397 -19.63 10.09 -6.03
CA ILE A 397 -18.94 11.29 -6.51
C ILE A 397 -19.18 11.40 -8.03
N PRO A 398 -19.47 12.59 -8.59
CA PRO A 398 -19.68 12.72 -10.02
C PRO A 398 -18.42 12.35 -10.82
N THR A 399 -18.59 11.52 -11.84
CA THR A 399 -17.51 10.93 -12.66
C THR A 399 -16.53 11.95 -13.24
N CYS A 400 -16.99 13.15 -13.57
CA CYS A 400 -16.16 14.24 -14.10
C CYS A 400 -15.13 14.80 -13.10
N PHE A 401 -15.19 14.47 -11.81
CA PHE A 401 -14.13 14.79 -10.85
C PHE A 401 -12.91 13.88 -10.95
N TYR A 402 -13.04 12.68 -11.55
CA TYR A 402 -11.97 11.68 -11.52
C TYR A 402 -11.74 10.92 -12.83
N THR A 403 -12.57 11.10 -13.86
CA THR A 403 -12.40 10.47 -15.17
C THR A 403 -12.33 11.51 -16.29
N PRO A 404 -11.19 11.64 -17.00
CA PRO A 404 -9.88 11.05 -16.71
C PRO A 404 -9.16 11.80 -15.57
N PHE A 405 -8.54 11.09 -14.63
CA PHE A 405 -7.85 11.70 -13.48
C PHE A 405 -6.61 12.53 -13.85
N ILE A 406 -6.07 12.33 -15.06
CA ILE A 406 -4.82 12.97 -15.55
C ILE A 406 -5.05 14.39 -16.12
N HIS A 407 -6.21 14.98 -15.89
CA HIS A 407 -6.53 16.36 -16.24
C HIS A 407 -6.79 17.17 -14.97
N ASP A 408 -6.37 18.43 -14.97
CA ASP A 408 -6.57 19.33 -13.82
C ASP A 408 -8.05 19.68 -13.66
N LEU A 409 -8.52 19.80 -12.42
CA LEU A 409 -9.88 20.27 -12.14
C LEU A 409 -9.95 21.81 -12.27
N PRO A 410 -11.06 22.38 -12.79
CA PRO A 410 -11.29 23.82 -12.71
C PRO A 410 -11.40 24.28 -11.25
N GLU A 411 -10.98 25.51 -10.94
CA GLU A 411 -10.93 26.02 -9.55
C GLU A 411 -12.31 26.06 -8.85
N HIS A 412 -13.39 26.27 -9.62
CA HIS A 412 -14.78 26.21 -9.12
C HIS A 412 -15.44 24.83 -9.34
N GLY A 413 -14.67 23.84 -9.81
CA GLY A 413 -15.14 22.51 -10.20
C GLY A 413 -15.80 22.46 -11.58
N PRO A 414 -16.27 21.27 -12.00
CA PRO A 414 -16.89 21.05 -13.31
C PRO A 414 -18.13 21.93 -13.54
N SER A 415 -18.39 22.31 -14.79
CA SER A 415 -19.59 23.11 -15.12
C SER A 415 -20.88 22.31 -14.90
N ASP A 416 -21.99 23.00 -14.69
CA ASP A 416 -23.32 22.37 -14.60
C ASP A 416 -23.62 21.51 -15.82
N GLU A 417 -23.09 21.89 -17.00
CA GLU A 417 -23.27 21.17 -18.24
C GLU A 417 -22.54 19.82 -18.27
N SER A 418 -21.29 19.78 -17.80
CA SER A 418 -20.53 18.54 -17.60
C SER A 418 -21.15 17.64 -16.53
N LEU A 419 -22.00 18.21 -15.66
CA LEU A 419 -22.72 17.51 -14.60
C LEU A 419 -24.14 17.07 -15.02
N LYS A 420 -24.71 17.54 -16.15
CA LYS A 420 -26.10 17.25 -16.59
C LYS A 420 -26.46 15.75 -16.65
N ALA A 421 -25.50 14.89 -17.01
CA ALA A 421 -25.71 13.44 -17.08
C ALA A 421 -25.76 12.75 -15.69
N ASN A 422 -25.22 13.40 -14.66
CA ASN A 422 -25.09 12.90 -13.30
C ASN A 422 -26.09 13.56 -12.33
N LEU A 423 -26.43 14.85 -12.54
CA LEU A 423 -27.40 15.62 -11.74
C LEU A 423 -28.87 15.19 -11.94
N SER A 424 -29.14 14.35 -12.93
CA SER A 424 -30.44 13.67 -13.09
C SER A 424 -30.66 12.58 -12.04
N ASP A 425 -29.62 12.14 -11.33
CA ASP A 425 -29.72 11.20 -10.23
C ASP A 425 -30.07 11.92 -8.91
N LYS A 426 -31.16 11.49 -8.28
CA LYS A 426 -31.61 11.95 -6.96
C LYS A 426 -30.52 11.81 -5.89
N HIS A 427 -29.61 10.84 -6.05
CA HIS A 427 -28.50 10.58 -5.12
C HIS A 427 -27.35 11.61 -5.20
N MET A 428 -27.32 12.51 -6.19
CA MET A 428 -26.28 13.54 -6.34
C MET A 428 -26.71 14.97 -5.97
N SER A 429 -27.90 15.14 -5.41
CA SER A 429 -28.44 16.45 -4.99
C SER A 429 -27.60 17.22 -3.95
N TRP A 430 -26.69 16.53 -3.25
CA TRP A 430 -25.74 17.12 -2.30
C TRP A 430 -24.62 17.95 -2.98
N CYS A 431 -24.36 17.75 -4.28
CA CYS A 431 -23.28 18.39 -5.02
C CYS A 431 -23.66 19.82 -5.45
N THR A 432 -23.88 20.69 -4.45
CA THR A 432 -24.13 22.12 -4.61
C THR A 432 -22.91 22.84 -5.21
N THR A 433 -23.06 24.10 -5.62
CA THR A 433 -21.92 24.92 -6.09
C THR A 433 -20.83 25.09 -5.02
N ALA A 434 -21.19 25.20 -3.74
CA ALA A 434 -20.22 25.29 -2.65
C ALA A 434 -19.50 23.95 -2.41
N ALA A 435 -20.24 22.85 -2.30
CA ALA A 435 -19.69 21.50 -2.18
C ALA A 435 -18.74 21.17 -3.35
N ARG A 436 -19.14 21.51 -4.57
CA ARG A 436 -18.37 21.29 -5.81
C ARG A 436 -17.04 22.03 -5.82
N SER A 437 -17.02 23.31 -5.44
CA SER A 437 -15.80 24.11 -5.36
C SER A 437 -14.88 23.63 -4.23
N LYS A 438 -15.44 23.23 -3.08
CA LYS A 438 -14.66 22.60 -2.00
C LYS A 438 -14.04 21.29 -2.46
N LEU A 439 -14.84 20.39 -3.04
CA LEU A 439 -14.38 19.11 -3.56
C LEU A 439 -13.29 19.27 -4.62
N ALA A 440 -13.45 20.22 -5.56
CA ALA A 440 -12.48 20.47 -6.62
C ALA A 440 -11.11 20.97 -6.11
N ARG A 441 -11.09 21.79 -5.05
CA ARG A 441 -9.86 22.26 -4.41
C ARG A 441 -9.18 21.20 -3.54
N THR A 442 -9.92 20.20 -3.06
CA THR A 442 -9.41 19.14 -2.15
C THR A 442 -9.07 17.80 -2.83
N ALA A 443 -9.67 17.49 -3.98
CA ALA A 443 -9.54 16.19 -4.63
C ALA A 443 -8.23 16.05 -5.44
N ASN A 444 -7.18 15.54 -4.82
CA ASN A 444 -5.87 15.36 -5.47
C ASN A 444 -5.83 14.20 -6.49
N ILE A 445 -4.81 14.17 -7.35
CA ILE A 445 -4.63 13.20 -8.44
C ILE A 445 -4.59 11.75 -7.94
N THR A 446 -3.97 11.47 -6.79
CA THR A 446 -3.91 10.11 -6.24
C THR A 446 -5.28 9.63 -5.75
N GLN A 447 -6.07 10.50 -5.12
CA GLN A 447 -7.46 10.20 -4.75
C GLN A 447 -8.31 9.95 -6.00
N ARG A 448 -8.22 10.83 -7.01
CA ARG A 448 -8.92 10.69 -8.30
C ARG A 448 -8.53 9.41 -9.04
N TYR A 449 -7.25 9.04 -9.04
CA TYR A 449 -6.76 7.76 -9.56
C TYR A 449 -7.42 6.56 -8.86
N TYR A 450 -7.53 6.58 -7.52
CA TYR A 450 -8.20 5.50 -6.79
C TYR A 450 -9.71 5.45 -7.04
N LEU A 451 -10.39 6.60 -7.20
CA LEU A 451 -11.80 6.67 -7.57
C LEU A 451 -12.06 6.08 -8.96
N GLU A 452 -11.28 6.47 -9.97
CA GLU A 452 -11.40 5.91 -11.32
C GLU A 452 -11.09 4.41 -11.35
N ARG A 453 -10.06 3.99 -10.60
CA ARG A 453 -9.71 2.57 -10.49
C ARG A 453 -10.84 1.79 -9.82
N ALA A 454 -11.49 2.35 -8.80
CA ALA A 454 -12.62 1.74 -8.12
C ALA A 454 -13.85 1.61 -9.04
N SER A 455 -14.13 2.60 -9.90
CA SER A 455 -15.29 2.56 -10.80
C SER A 455 -15.11 1.54 -11.93
N LYS A 456 -13.87 1.38 -12.41
CA LYS A 456 -13.48 0.34 -13.39
C LYS A 456 -13.30 -1.05 -12.77
N ALA A 457 -13.14 -1.16 -11.45
CA ALA A 457 -12.84 -2.43 -10.79
C ALA A 457 -14.07 -3.36 -10.70
N LYS A 458 -13.86 -4.63 -11.07
CA LYS A 458 -14.88 -5.68 -10.91
C LYS A 458 -15.12 -5.99 -9.44
N LYS A 459 -16.28 -5.55 -8.91
CA LYS A 459 -16.73 -5.80 -7.53
C LYS A 459 -16.63 -7.31 -7.19
N PRO A 460 -15.98 -7.71 -6.07
CA PRO A 460 -15.87 -9.12 -5.68
C PRO A 460 -17.23 -9.77 -5.45
N SER A 461 -17.46 -10.96 -6.03
CA SER A 461 -18.75 -11.65 -5.88
C SER A 461 -19.00 -12.11 -4.44
N SER A 462 -20.27 -12.37 -4.09
CA SER A 462 -20.67 -12.76 -2.73
C SER A 462 -19.90 -13.98 -2.21
N ARG A 463 -19.57 -14.95 -3.08
CA ARG A 463 -18.71 -16.10 -2.73
C ARG A 463 -17.27 -15.70 -2.40
N HIS A 464 -16.67 -14.74 -3.11
CA HIS A 464 -15.33 -14.24 -2.77
C HIS A 464 -15.32 -13.57 -1.40
N ARG A 465 -16.32 -12.73 -1.10
CA ARG A 465 -16.48 -12.07 0.20
C ARG A 465 -16.68 -13.10 1.32
N GLN A 466 -17.58 -14.07 1.13
CA GLN A 466 -17.86 -15.13 2.09
C GLN A 466 -16.61 -15.99 2.40
N VAL A 467 -15.85 -16.39 1.37
CA VAL A 467 -14.62 -17.18 1.58
C VAL A 467 -13.55 -16.33 2.27
N ALA A 468 -13.40 -15.05 1.89
CA ALA A 468 -12.46 -14.14 2.53
C ALA A 468 -12.79 -13.98 4.03
N LYS A 469 -14.07 -13.81 4.38
CA LYS A 469 -14.56 -13.77 5.77
C LYS A 469 -14.25 -15.05 6.55
N LEU A 470 -14.60 -16.21 6.00
CA LEU A 470 -14.33 -17.53 6.59
C LEU A 470 -12.84 -17.90 6.70
N ARG A 471 -11.94 -17.05 6.19
CA ARG A 471 -10.49 -17.24 6.19
C ARG A 471 -9.72 -16.08 6.83
N ASN A 472 -10.42 -15.14 7.47
CA ASN A 472 -9.85 -13.92 8.06
C ASN A 472 -8.97 -13.17 7.06
N ALA A 473 -9.49 -12.99 5.85
CA ALA A 473 -8.77 -12.50 4.68
C ALA A 473 -9.53 -11.39 3.93
N GLU A 474 -10.52 -10.75 4.56
CA GLU A 474 -11.34 -9.69 3.97
C GLU A 474 -10.49 -8.51 3.50
N ALA A 475 -9.41 -8.16 4.22
CA ALA A 475 -8.47 -7.12 3.83
C ALA A 475 -7.79 -7.37 2.46
N LEU A 476 -7.74 -8.62 1.98
CA LEU A 476 -7.24 -8.92 0.64
C LEU A 476 -8.14 -8.39 -0.48
N LEU A 477 -9.43 -8.18 -0.22
CA LEU A 477 -10.36 -7.63 -1.21
C LEU A 477 -9.99 -6.19 -1.61
N GLY A 478 -9.31 -5.48 -0.71
CA GLY A 478 -8.85 -4.11 -0.90
C GLY A 478 -7.38 -3.95 -1.29
N ILE A 479 -6.61 -5.03 -1.46
CA ILE A 479 -5.14 -4.97 -1.63
C ILE A 479 -4.67 -4.10 -2.80
N SER A 480 -5.48 -3.98 -3.85
CA SER A 480 -5.23 -3.11 -5.00
C SER A 480 -5.12 -1.63 -4.62
N TYR A 481 -5.87 -1.15 -3.63
CA TYR A 481 -5.88 0.27 -3.26
C TYR A 481 -4.63 0.72 -2.48
N PHE A 482 -3.78 -0.21 -2.03
CA PHE A 482 -2.55 0.10 -1.29
C PHE A 482 -1.28 0.04 -2.16
N LEU A 483 -1.44 -0.08 -3.48
CA LEU A 483 -0.33 -0.11 -4.44
C LEU A 483 -0.73 0.65 -5.71
N ILE A 484 0.06 1.65 -6.11
CA ILE A 484 -0.16 2.36 -7.37
C ILE A 484 0.17 1.40 -8.53
N GLY A 485 -0.75 1.31 -9.48
CA GLY A 485 -0.71 0.37 -10.58
C GLY A 485 -0.73 -1.10 -10.15
N GLN A 486 -0.10 -1.96 -10.95
CA GLN A 486 0.04 -3.39 -10.68
C GLN A 486 -1.29 -4.12 -10.40
N THR A 487 -2.40 -3.63 -10.97
CA THR A 487 -3.75 -4.21 -10.80
C THR A 487 -3.81 -5.68 -11.25
N MET A 488 -3.07 -6.04 -12.30
CA MET A 488 -2.98 -7.43 -12.76
C MET A 488 -2.21 -8.32 -11.77
N ALA A 489 -1.13 -7.81 -11.17
CA ALA A 489 -0.34 -8.55 -10.18
C ALA A 489 -1.14 -8.79 -8.89
N THR A 490 -1.78 -7.74 -8.38
CA THR A 490 -2.62 -7.77 -7.16
C THR A 490 -3.84 -8.69 -7.33
N ASN A 491 -4.57 -8.59 -8.45
CA ASN A 491 -5.69 -9.49 -8.76
C ASN A 491 -5.26 -10.96 -8.84
N ARG A 492 -4.09 -11.24 -9.42
CA ARG A 492 -3.56 -12.60 -9.56
C ARG A 492 -3.09 -13.17 -8.23
N LEU A 493 -2.39 -12.37 -7.42
CA LEU A 493 -2.01 -12.70 -6.05
C LEU A 493 -3.26 -13.04 -5.21
N PHE A 494 -4.29 -12.18 -5.24
CA PHE A 494 -5.56 -12.40 -4.55
C PHE A 494 -6.20 -13.74 -4.93
N GLN A 495 -6.36 -14.01 -6.24
CA GLN A 495 -6.96 -15.26 -6.73
C GLN A 495 -6.18 -16.50 -6.27
N LYS A 496 -4.85 -16.46 -6.35
CA LYS A 496 -3.99 -17.59 -5.97
C LYS A 496 -3.99 -17.85 -4.47
N LEU A 497 -3.88 -16.78 -3.67
CA LEU A 497 -3.90 -16.88 -2.22
C LEU A 497 -5.26 -17.36 -1.70
N LEU A 498 -6.37 -16.86 -2.25
CA LEU A 498 -7.71 -17.34 -1.91
C LEU A 498 -7.91 -18.82 -2.30
N THR A 499 -7.46 -19.21 -3.50
CA THR A 499 -7.49 -20.63 -3.95
C THR A 499 -6.72 -21.53 -2.98
N TYR A 500 -5.53 -21.11 -2.56
CA TYR A 500 -4.69 -21.81 -1.60
C TYR A 500 -5.32 -21.89 -0.19
N MET A 501 -6.11 -20.88 0.22
CA MET A 501 -6.89 -20.93 1.45
C MET A 501 -8.13 -21.85 1.35
N MET A 502 -8.65 -22.12 0.16
CA MET A 502 -9.78 -23.02 -0.07
C MET A 502 -9.35 -24.49 -0.19
N VAL A 503 -8.28 -24.77 -0.93
CA VAL A 503 -7.83 -26.13 -1.23
C VAL A 503 -6.90 -26.65 -0.13
N LYS A 504 -7.24 -27.80 0.47
CA LYS A 504 -6.33 -28.49 1.41
C LYS A 504 -5.12 -29.06 0.65
N THR A 505 -3.99 -28.39 0.76
CA THR A 505 -2.69 -28.82 0.23
C THR A 505 -1.66 -28.95 1.35
N LYS A 506 -0.70 -29.87 1.20
CA LYS A 506 0.53 -29.90 2.01
C LYS A 506 1.68 -29.11 1.40
N ARG A 507 1.63 -28.87 0.08
CA ARG A 507 2.59 -28.03 -0.62
C ARG A 507 2.32 -26.57 -0.27
N PRO A 508 3.34 -25.79 0.12
CA PRO A 508 3.16 -24.36 0.37
C PRO A 508 2.90 -23.60 -0.93
N LEU A 509 2.42 -22.37 -0.79
CA LEU A 509 2.26 -21.45 -1.92
C LEU A 509 3.62 -20.86 -2.27
N VAL A 510 4.16 -21.21 -3.44
CA VAL A 510 5.43 -20.66 -3.97
C VAL A 510 5.13 -19.83 -5.21
N MET A 511 5.45 -18.54 -5.20
CA MET A 511 5.17 -17.60 -6.29
C MET A 511 6.44 -16.87 -6.72
N VAL A 512 6.55 -16.55 -8.00
CA VAL A 512 7.60 -15.67 -8.53
C VAL A 512 7.01 -14.29 -8.80
N PHE A 513 7.63 -13.24 -8.25
CA PHE A 513 7.35 -11.84 -8.57
C PHE A 513 8.41 -11.39 -9.57
N ALA A 514 8.03 -11.25 -10.84
CA ALA A 514 8.95 -10.96 -11.95
C ALA A 514 8.69 -9.57 -12.53
N GLY A 515 9.74 -8.81 -12.81
CA GLY A 515 9.68 -7.47 -13.39
C GLY A 515 10.66 -6.52 -12.71
N PRO A 516 10.90 -5.31 -13.24
CA PRO A 516 12.12 -4.58 -12.90
C PRO A 516 12.17 -4.01 -11.48
N SER A 517 13.33 -3.45 -11.12
CA SER A 517 13.48 -2.75 -9.85
C SER A 517 12.52 -1.55 -9.77
N GLY A 518 12.11 -1.17 -8.56
CA GLY A 518 11.20 -0.04 -8.34
C GLY A 518 9.75 -0.21 -8.82
N HIS A 519 9.31 -1.39 -9.26
CA HIS A 519 7.93 -1.65 -9.71
C HIS A 519 6.98 -2.18 -8.62
N GLY A 520 7.41 -2.19 -7.35
CA GLY A 520 6.55 -2.51 -6.20
C GLY A 520 6.52 -3.98 -5.75
N LYS A 521 7.46 -4.83 -6.19
CA LYS A 521 7.56 -6.25 -5.77
C LYS A 521 7.59 -6.40 -4.23
N THR A 522 8.57 -5.76 -3.59
CA THR A 522 8.79 -5.79 -2.14
C THR A 522 7.70 -5.02 -1.38
N GLU A 523 7.17 -3.95 -1.97
CA GLU A 523 6.04 -3.18 -1.39
C GLU A 523 4.78 -4.03 -1.32
N LEU A 524 4.43 -4.78 -2.38
CA LEU A 524 3.28 -5.67 -2.36
C LEU A 524 3.38 -6.74 -1.28
N ALA A 525 4.60 -7.28 -1.03
CA ALA A 525 4.82 -8.26 0.04
C ALA A 525 4.66 -7.64 1.44
N ARG A 526 5.17 -6.42 1.67
CA ARG A 526 4.97 -5.67 2.92
C ARG A 526 3.50 -5.35 3.15
N ARG A 527 2.79 -4.84 2.13
CA ARG A 527 1.34 -4.56 2.21
C ARG A 527 0.54 -5.84 2.45
N LEU A 528 0.88 -6.95 1.81
CA LEU A 528 0.26 -8.25 2.05
C LEU A 528 0.44 -8.71 3.51
N GLY A 529 1.65 -8.59 4.06
CA GLY A 529 1.93 -8.91 5.46
C GLY A 529 1.13 -8.04 6.43
N HIS A 530 1.20 -6.73 6.25
CA HIS A 530 0.49 -5.75 7.07
C HIS A 530 -1.04 -5.94 7.04
N LEU A 531 -1.65 -5.97 5.85
CA LEU A 531 -3.11 -6.09 5.70
C LEU A 531 -3.69 -7.40 6.26
N MET A 532 -2.90 -8.48 6.25
CA MET A 532 -3.33 -9.78 6.77
C MET A 532 -2.87 -10.06 8.22
N GLY A 533 -2.12 -9.16 8.85
CA GLY A 533 -1.50 -9.41 10.16
C GLY A 533 -0.53 -10.61 10.15
N LEU A 534 0.19 -10.82 9.05
CA LEU A 534 1.14 -11.93 8.89
C LEU A 534 2.58 -11.50 9.15
N ASP A 535 3.28 -12.31 9.94
CA ASP A 535 4.74 -12.28 10.03
C ASP A 535 5.37 -12.37 8.62
N LEU A 536 6.30 -11.47 8.33
CA LEU A 536 7.05 -11.36 7.08
C LEU A 536 8.56 -11.35 7.37
N GLU A 537 9.30 -12.21 6.67
CA GLU A 537 10.76 -12.18 6.59
C GLU A 537 11.17 -11.78 5.16
N ILE A 538 12.03 -10.76 5.04
CA ILE A 538 12.65 -10.36 3.78
C ILE A 538 14.11 -10.80 3.81
N VAL A 539 14.48 -11.70 2.90
CA VAL A 539 15.82 -12.23 2.73
C VAL A 539 16.42 -11.64 1.46
N ASP A 540 17.42 -10.78 1.61
CA ASP A 540 18.23 -10.28 0.50
C ASP A 540 19.18 -11.39 0.01
N CYS A 541 18.87 -12.00 -1.13
CA CYS A 541 19.68 -13.10 -1.67
C CYS A 541 21.05 -12.68 -2.24
N THR A 542 21.38 -11.38 -2.32
CA THR A 542 22.74 -10.94 -2.67
C THR A 542 23.75 -11.28 -1.57
N THR A 543 23.29 -11.36 -0.31
CA THR A 543 24.13 -11.56 0.87
C THR A 543 24.45 -13.03 1.13
N TYR A 544 23.65 -13.96 0.60
CA TYR A 544 23.77 -15.40 0.89
C TYR A 544 24.29 -16.16 -0.32
N THR A 545 25.41 -16.86 -0.15
CA THR A 545 26.04 -17.69 -1.18
C THR A 545 25.88 -19.19 -0.95
N ARG A 546 25.69 -19.61 0.32
CA ARG A 546 25.63 -21.02 0.74
C ARG A 546 24.42 -21.31 1.62
N GLU A 547 23.97 -22.56 1.62
CA GLU A 547 22.84 -23.02 2.45
C GLU A 547 23.06 -22.81 3.96
N ILE A 548 24.32 -22.86 4.41
CA ILE A 548 24.74 -22.61 5.80
C ILE A 548 24.54 -21.14 6.21
N GLU A 549 24.65 -20.20 5.27
CA GLU A 549 24.44 -18.78 5.55
C GLU A 549 22.93 -18.50 5.63
N LEU A 550 22.16 -19.08 4.70
CA LEU A 550 20.70 -18.90 4.61
C LEU A 550 19.95 -19.54 5.78
N PHE A 551 20.28 -20.78 6.15
CA PHE A 551 19.58 -21.57 7.17
C PHE A 551 20.36 -21.76 8.49
N GLY A 552 21.59 -21.25 8.56
CA GLY A 552 22.47 -21.42 9.70
C GLY A 552 23.32 -22.70 9.64
N PRO A 553 24.39 -22.78 10.46
CA PRO A 553 25.20 -23.99 10.60
C PRO A 553 24.43 -25.13 11.27
N ARG A 554 24.76 -26.36 10.89
CA ARG A 554 24.14 -27.59 11.40
C ARG A 554 24.88 -28.10 12.64
N ASN A 555 24.16 -28.60 13.63
CA ASN A 555 24.76 -29.32 14.75
C ASN A 555 25.59 -30.53 14.23
N PRO A 556 26.89 -30.70 14.61
CA PRO A 556 27.60 -30.09 15.74
C PRO A 556 28.59 -28.96 15.37
N TYR A 557 28.44 -28.27 14.24
CA TYR A 557 29.27 -27.10 13.92
C TYR A 557 29.03 -25.95 14.91
N VAL A 558 30.10 -25.18 15.20
CA VAL A 558 30.06 -24.03 16.11
C VAL A 558 29.10 -22.97 15.59
N GLY A 559 28.31 -22.35 16.48
CA GLY A 559 27.30 -21.34 16.11
C GLY A 559 25.95 -21.93 15.71
N ALA A 560 25.81 -23.27 15.62
CA ALA A 560 24.56 -23.92 15.23
C ALA A 560 23.38 -23.42 16.09
N GLU A 561 23.59 -23.30 17.40
CA GLU A 561 22.59 -22.85 18.38
C GLU A 561 21.91 -21.50 18.05
N GLN A 562 22.61 -20.62 17.31
CA GLN A 562 22.12 -19.31 16.91
C GLN A 562 21.15 -19.39 15.71
N GLY A 563 21.32 -20.40 14.84
CA GLY A 563 20.57 -20.55 13.59
C GLY A 563 20.90 -19.44 12.58
N SER A 564 19.86 -18.97 11.88
CA SER A 564 19.87 -17.81 10.98
C SER A 564 18.54 -17.06 11.10
N PRO A 565 18.40 -15.83 10.56
CA PRO A 565 17.13 -15.11 10.54
C PRO A 565 15.99 -15.95 9.98
N LEU A 566 16.16 -16.54 8.78
CA LEU A 566 15.16 -17.41 8.16
C LEU A 566 14.87 -18.68 8.98
N ASN A 567 15.89 -19.38 9.51
CA ASN A 567 15.66 -20.57 10.34
C ASN A 567 14.84 -20.21 11.59
N ASN A 568 15.19 -19.12 12.27
CA ASN A 568 14.51 -18.67 13.48
C ASN A 568 13.07 -18.21 13.17
N PHE A 569 12.86 -17.53 12.04
CA PHE A 569 11.55 -17.12 11.56
C PHE A 569 10.63 -18.31 11.24
N LEU A 570 11.13 -19.31 10.50
CA LEU A 570 10.36 -20.53 10.18
C LEU A 570 10.00 -21.31 11.45
N VAL A 571 10.90 -21.37 12.43
CA VAL A 571 10.66 -22.05 13.71
C VAL A 571 9.64 -21.29 14.56
N LYS A 572 9.70 -19.96 14.62
CA LYS A 572 8.68 -19.09 15.29
C LYS A 572 7.29 -19.30 14.68
N ASN A 573 7.23 -19.48 13.36
CA ASN A 573 5.98 -19.56 12.58
C ASN A 573 5.57 -20.97 12.17
N ALA A 574 6.11 -22.01 12.81
CA ALA A 574 5.79 -23.40 12.53
C ALA A 574 4.26 -23.66 12.57
N GLY A 575 3.70 -24.15 11.46
CA GLY A 575 2.27 -24.45 11.31
C GLY A 575 1.35 -23.22 11.26
N LYS A 576 1.91 -22.00 11.25
CA LYS A 576 1.18 -20.74 11.05
C LYS A 576 1.34 -20.26 9.60
N ARG A 577 0.50 -19.32 9.18
CA ARG A 577 0.72 -18.60 7.92
C ARG A 577 1.70 -17.47 8.18
N CYS A 578 2.72 -17.38 7.33
CA CYS A 578 3.72 -16.32 7.32
C CYS A 578 4.19 -16.13 5.87
N ILE A 579 4.90 -15.03 5.60
CA ILE A 579 5.46 -14.72 4.28
C ILE A 579 6.99 -14.79 4.38
N VAL A 580 7.61 -15.49 3.42
CA VAL A 580 9.05 -15.40 3.19
C VAL A 580 9.27 -14.81 1.81
N PHE A 581 9.92 -13.66 1.76
CA PHE A 581 10.23 -12.93 0.53
C PHE A 581 11.72 -13.02 0.26
N LEU A 582 12.11 -13.71 -0.80
CA LEU A 582 13.49 -13.85 -1.27
C LEU A 582 13.70 -12.78 -2.35
N ASP A 583 14.39 -11.69 -2.01
CA ASP A 583 14.68 -10.57 -2.95
C ASP A 583 15.98 -10.82 -3.73
N GLU A 584 16.06 -10.32 -4.97
CA GLU A 584 17.13 -10.60 -5.93
C GLU A 584 17.46 -12.10 -6.10
N PHE A 585 16.42 -12.94 -6.26
CA PHE A 585 16.57 -14.40 -6.34
C PHE A 585 17.49 -14.86 -7.48
N GLU A 586 17.65 -14.08 -8.57
CA GLU A 586 18.61 -14.38 -9.64
C GLU A 586 20.09 -14.38 -9.21
N LYS A 587 20.42 -13.85 -8.03
CA LYS A 587 21.77 -13.84 -7.47
C LYS A 587 22.10 -15.10 -6.68
N THR A 588 21.10 -15.95 -6.40
CA THR A 588 21.27 -17.19 -5.62
C THR A 588 22.09 -18.26 -6.35
N THR A 589 22.79 -19.08 -5.57
CA THR A 589 23.56 -20.22 -6.07
C THR A 589 22.72 -21.51 -6.16
N SER A 590 23.21 -22.50 -6.90
CA SER A 590 22.60 -23.84 -6.97
C SER A 590 22.47 -24.54 -5.60
N ASP A 591 23.36 -24.22 -4.66
CA ASP A 591 23.32 -24.72 -3.28
C ASP A 591 22.06 -24.23 -2.54
N ILE A 592 21.76 -22.93 -2.66
CA ILE A 592 20.53 -22.32 -2.15
C ILE A 592 19.29 -22.91 -2.85
N HIS A 593 19.34 -23.10 -4.17
CA HIS A 593 18.23 -23.73 -4.90
C HIS A 593 17.90 -25.12 -4.35
N GLN A 594 18.93 -25.96 -4.14
CA GLN A 594 18.79 -27.31 -3.61
C GLN A 594 18.21 -27.31 -2.19
N ALA A 595 18.71 -26.43 -1.31
CA ALA A 595 18.21 -26.31 0.06
C ALA A 595 16.72 -25.90 0.12
N LEU A 596 16.25 -25.08 -0.82
CA LEU A 596 14.86 -24.63 -0.92
C LEU A 596 13.89 -25.68 -1.52
N LEU A 597 14.38 -26.71 -2.23
CA LEU A 597 13.48 -27.73 -2.83
C LEU A 597 12.66 -28.48 -1.77
N VAL A 598 13.24 -28.75 -0.60
CA VAL A 598 12.62 -29.52 0.49
C VAL A 598 11.39 -28.81 1.09
N PRO A 599 11.48 -27.55 1.57
CA PRO A 599 10.30 -26.83 2.05
C PRO A 599 9.29 -26.61 0.92
N PHE A 600 9.71 -26.33 -0.31
CA PHE A 600 8.81 -26.09 -1.45
C PHE A 600 8.00 -27.35 -1.87
N ASP A 601 8.56 -28.56 -1.76
CA ASP A 601 7.83 -29.81 -2.07
C ASP A 601 6.93 -30.28 -0.94
N ASN A 602 7.49 -30.35 0.27
CA ASN A 602 6.91 -31.14 1.36
C ASN A 602 6.09 -30.27 2.32
N GLY A 603 6.28 -28.94 2.29
CA GLY A 603 5.80 -28.07 3.36
C GLY A 603 6.48 -28.36 4.69
N GLU A 604 7.66 -28.99 4.67
CA GLU A 604 8.43 -29.33 5.87
C GLU A 604 9.87 -28.86 5.70
N TYR A 605 10.40 -28.22 6.73
CA TYR A 605 11.82 -27.90 6.89
C TYR A 605 12.37 -28.66 8.12
N GLN A 606 13.69 -28.91 8.17
CA GLN A 606 14.33 -29.55 9.32
C GLN A 606 15.28 -28.55 9.99
N ASP A 607 14.98 -28.16 11.24
CA ASP A 607 15.80 -27.23 12.01
C ASP A 607 17.22 -27.81 12.17
N ARG A 608 18.21 -27.02 11.75
CA ARG A 608 19.63 -27.42 11.72
C ARG A 608 20.23 -27.58 13.12
N ARG A 609 19.58 -27.06 14.16
CA ARG A 609 20.00 -27.12 15.58
C ARG A 609 19.75 -28.46 16.23
N ASP A 610 18.50 -28.93 16.15
CA ASP A 610 18.01 -30.08 16.92
C ASP A 610 17.32 -31.15 16.07
N LEU A 611 17.37 -30.98 14.75
CA LEU A 611 16.82 -31.90 13.75
C LEU A 611 15.30 -32.09 13.81
N LYS A 612 14.56 -31.23 14.52
CA LYS A 612 13.10 -31.24 14.51
C LYS A 612 12.54 -30.82 13.15
N LYS A 613 11.40 -31.41 12.79
CA LYS A 613 10.60 -30.97 11.65
C LYS A 613 9.81 -29.71 12.01
N ILE A 614 9.83 -28.75 11.11
CA ILE A 614 9.12 -27.47 11.14
C ILE A 614 8.09 -27.51 10.01
N ASP A 615 6.82 -27.27 10.36
CA ASP A 615 5.72 -27.21 9.39
C ASP A 615 5.73 -25.84 8.69
N CYS A 616 6.08 -25.85 7.41
CA CYS A 616 6.07 -24.71 6.49
C CYS A 616 4.93 -24.82 5.46
N SER A 617 3.98 -25.77 5.62
CA SER A 617 2.92 -26.06 4.63
C SER A 617 1.92 -24.93 4.44
N LYS A 618 1.90 -23.94 5.33
CA LYS A 618 1.10 -22.72 5.24
C LYS A 618 1.90 -21.47 4.85
N THR A 619 3.24 -21.55 4.79
CA THR A 619 4.12 -20.44 4.41
C THR A 619 3.84 -20.01 2.97
N VAL A 620 3.85 -18.70 2.73
CA VAL A 620 3.77 -18.09 1.40
C VAL A 620 5.17 -17.65 1.01
N TRP A 621 5.78 -18.40 0.08
CA TRP A 621 7.11 -18.10 -0.45
C TRP A 621 6.97 -17.23 -1.69
N ILE A 622 7.68 -16.10 -1.69
CA ILE A 622 7.71 -15.15 -2.80
C ILE A 622 9.16 -15.00 -3.24
N LEU A 623 9.45 -15.34 -4.49
CA LEU A 623 10.76 -15.21 -5.11
C LEU A 623 10.71 -13.98 -6.01
N ALA A 624 11.31 -12.87 -5.61
CA ALA A 624 11.40 -11.68 -6.44
C ALA A 624 12.65 -11.75 -7.33
N THR A 625 12.49 -11.47 -8.62
CA THR A 625 13.59 -11.59 -9.59
C THR A 625 13.53 -10.54 -10.70
N ASN A 626 14.71 -10.03 -11.07
CA ASN A 626 14.90 -9.11 -12.20
C ASN A 626 15.40 -9.84 -13.47
N ALA A 627 15.74 -11.13 -13.40
CA ALA A 627 16.25 -11.90 -14.55
C ALA A 627 15.29 -11.98 -15.77
N LEU A 628 14.03 -11.57 -15.61
CA LEU A 628 12.97 -11.70 -16.63
C LEU A 628 12.51 -10.35 -17.18
N ASP A 629 13.18 -9.25 -16.79
CA ASP A 629 12.80 -7.87 -17.10
C ASP A 629 12.74 -7.62 -18.61
N SER A 630 13.74 -8.07 -19.35
CA SER A 630 13.79 -7.92 -20.81
C SER A 630 12.60 -8.57 -21.52
N THR A 631 12.08 -9.68 -20.99
CA THR A 631 10.89 -10.37 -21.51
C THR A 631 9.63 -9.56 -21.23
N ILE A 632 9.48 -9.05 -20.00
CA ILE A 632 8.33 -8.25 -19.59
C ILE A 632 8.30 -6.91 -20.34
N GLN A 633 9.43 -6.21 -20.42
CA GLN A 633 9.53 -4.95 -21.13
C GLN A 633 9.27 -5.10 -22.62
N SER A 634 9.86 -6.10 -23.29
CA SER A 634 9.63 -6.34 -24.71
C SER A 634 8.17 -6.69 -25.00
N PHE A 635 7.53 -7.49 -24.14
CA PHE A 635 6.11 -7.78 -24.23
C PHE A 635 5.23 -6.53 -24.03
N CYS A 636 5.56 -5.69 -23.05
CA CYS A 636 4.84 -4.44 -22.79
C CYS A 636 5.00 -3.43 -23.92
N LYS A 637 6.18 -3.35 -24.55
CA LYS A 637 6.44 -2.50 -25.74
C LYS A 637 5.65 -3.00 -26.96
N LEU A 638 5.61 -4.32 -27.20
CA LEU A 638 4.86 -4.91 -28.30
C LEU A 638 3.33 -4.76 -28.14
N HIS A 639 2.83 -4.86 -26.91
CA HIS A 639 1.40 -4.83 -26.58
C HIS A 639 0.99 -3.56 -25.81
N HIS A 640 1.62 -2.41 -26.09
CA HIS A 640 1.43 -1.19 -25.30
C HIS A 640 -0.05 -0.75 -25.25
N LYS A 641 -0.70 -0.59 -26.41
CA LYS A 641 -2.10 -0.17 -26.51
C LYS A 641 -3.09 -1.06 -25.74
N PRO A 642 -3.17 -2.39 -25.99
CA PRO A 642 -4.14 -3.25 -25.29
C PRO A 642 -3.86 -3.39 -23.78
N ILE A 643 -2.62 -3.19 -23.32
CA ILE A 643 -2.28 -3.26 -21.89
C ILE A 643 -2.63 -1.94 -21.16
N PHE A 644 -2.31 -0.80 -21.75
CA PHE A 644 -2.30 0.49 -21.05
C PHE A 644 -3.32 1.53 -21.53
N GLU A 645 -3.79 1.47 -22.78
CA GLU A 645 -4.71 2.46 -23.37
C GLU A 645 -6.15 1.93 -23.49
N GLU A 646 -6.31 0.65 -23.87
CA GLU A 646 -7.62 0.06 -24.15
C GLU A 646 -8.30 -0.48 -22.89
N ASN A 647 -9.64 -0.53 -22.87
CA ASN A 647 -10.45 -1.03 -21.76
C ASN A 647 -10.96 -2.47 -21.97
N ASP A 648 -10.34 -3.27 -22.85
CA ASP A 648 -10.67 -4.68 -23.02
C ASP A 648 -9.99 -5.56 -21.97
N GLU A 649 -10.68 -5.80 -20.85
CA GLU A 649 -10.25 -6.70 -19.79
C GLU A 649 -10.13 -8.18 -20.24
N THR A 650 -10.80 -8.58 -21.32
CA THR A 650 -10.71 -9.95 -21.87
C THR A 650 -9.40 -10.14 -22.60
N GLU A 651 -9.01 -9.20 -23.48
CA GLU A 651 -7.73 -9.24 -24.17
C GLU A 651 -6.57 -9.03 -23.19
N LYS A 652 -6.69 -8.11 -22.21
CA LYS A 652 -5.69 -7.99 -21.13
C LYS A 652 -5.50 -9.31 -20.38
N LEU A 653 -6.58 -10.00 -20.01
CA LEU A 653 -6.47 -11.30 -19.33
C LEU A 653 -5.83 -12.38 -20.22
N ARG A 654 -6.07 -12.35 -21.53
CA ARG A 654 -5.43 -13.23 -22.52
C ARG A 654 -3.93 -12.93 -22.66
N LEU A 655 -3.56 -11.66 -22.83
CA LEU A 655 -2.17 -11.20 -22.90
C LEU A 655 -1.41 -11.53 -21.60
N MET A 656 -2.01 -11.31 -20.43
CA MET A 656 -1.39 -11.66 -19.14
C MET A 656 -1.16 -13.16 -18.97
N LYS A 657 -2.05 -14.02 -19.50
CA LYS A 657 -1.81 -15.48 -19.57
C LYS A 657 -0.64 -15.83 -20.50
N SER A 658 -0.55 -15.16 -21.65
CA SER A 658 0.57 -15.32 -22.59
C SER A 658 1.91 -14.91 -21.96
N LEU A 659 1.96 -13.72 -21.35
CA LEU A 659 3.12 -13.22 -20.62
C LEU A 659 3.54 -14.16 -19.48
N SER A 660 2.58 -14.68 -18.70
CA SER A 660 2.86 -15.64 -17.63
C SER A 660 3.53 -16.92 -18.16
N LYS A 661 3.18 -17.35 -19.38
CA LYS A 661 3.79 -18.52 -20.04
C LYS A 661 5.21 -18.19 -20.50
N ALA A 662 5.43 -17.06 -21.17
CA ALA A 662 6.76 -16.62 -21.60
C ALA A 662 7.73 -16.43 -20.42
N ILE A 663 7.26 -15.83 -19.32
CA ILE A 663 8.00 -15.69 -18.05
C ILE A 663 8.38 -17.07 -17.51
N LYS A 664 7.46 -18.05 -17.51
CA LYS A 664 7.75 -19.42 -17.06
C LYS A 664 8.78 -20.12 -17.95
N GLU A 665 8.72 -19.94 -19.27
CA GLU A 665 9.67 -20.57 -20.22
C GLU A 665 11.08 -19.99 -20.07
N ASN A 666 11.21 -18.66 -19.89
CA ASN A 666 12.50 -18.03 -19.62
C ASN A 666 13.02 -18.38 -18.20
N PHE A 667 12.17 -18.38 -17.18
CA PHE A 667 12.54 -18.84 -15.83
C PHE A 667 13.02 -20.30 -15.83
N LEU A 668 12.36 -21.20 -16.59
CA LEU A 668 12.80 -22.59 -16.78
C LEU A 668 14.21 -22.66 -17.38
N SER A 669 14.51 -21.75 -18.31
CA SER A 669 15.81 -21.68 -18.98
C SER A 669 16.92 -21.18 -18.05
N HIS A 670 16.59 -20.30 -17.10
CA HIS A 670 17.54 -19.68 -16.16
C HIS A 670 17.76 -20.52 -14.88
N PHE A 671 16.69 -21.05 -14.28
CA PHE A 671 16.73 -21.75 -12.98
C PHE A 671 16.49 -23.27 -13.06
N GLY A 672 16.25 -23.80 -14.26
CA GLY A 672 16.05 -25.23 -14.51
C GLY A 672 14.73 -25.79 -14.00
N SER A 673 14.48 -27.07 -14.33
CA SER A 673 13.24 -27.76 -13.96
C SER A 673 13.03 -28.00 -12.45
N PRO A 674 14.04 -28.15 -11.57
CA PRO A 674 13.80 -28.38 -10.14
C PRO A 674 13.06 -27.22 -9.47
N VAL A 675 13.55 -25.98 -9.58
CA VAL A 675 12.85 -24.83 -8.98
C VAL A 675 11.54 -24.57 -9.72
N THR A 676 11.55 -24.59 -11.05
CA THR A 676 10.37 -24.31 -11.89
C THR A 676 9.18 -25.24 -11.63
N GLY A 677 9.44 -26.53 -11.37
CA GLY A 677 8.39 -27.52 -11.10
C GLY A 677 7.63 -27.32 -9.79
N ARG A 678 8.13 -26.49 -8.89
CA ARG A 678 7.56 -26.21 -7.55
C ARG A 678 6.81 -24.87 -7.47
N ILE A 679 6.97 -24.00 -8.48
CA ILE A 679 6.29 -22.70 -8.52
C ILE A 679 4.81 -22.86 -8.87
N SER A 680 3.96 -22.34 -7.99
CA SER A 680 2.50 -22.34 -8.09
C SER A 680 1.97 -21.26 -9.04
N ASP A 681 2.69 -20.13 -9.15
CA ASP A 681 2.37 -19.08 -10.12
C ASP A 681 3.51 -18.10 -10.40
N PHE A 682 3.42 -17.47 -11.58
CA PHE A 682 4.28 -16.36 -12.01
C PHE A 682 3.44 -15.09 -12.07
N ILE A 683 3.87 -14.05 -11.36
CA ILE A 683 3.17 -12.78 -11.22
C ILE A 683 4.02 -11.67 -11.86
N PRO A 684 3.62 -11.15 -13.05
CA PRO A 684 4.33 -10.06 -13.71
C PRO A 684 4.03 -8.71 -13.05
N PHE A 685 5.08 -7.92 -12.85
CA PHE A 685 5.04 -6.50 -12.51
C PHE A 685 5.39 -5.71 -13.77
N LEU A 686 4.49 -4.81 -14.17
CA LEU A 686 4.56 -4.10 -15.44
C LEU A 686 5.16 -2.70 -15.24
N PRO A 687 5.81 -2.10 -16.27
CA PRO A 687 6.12 -0.67 -16.26
C PRO A 687 4.89 0.18 -15.98
N PHE A 688 5.06 1.31 -15.29
CA PHE A 688 3.97 2.24 -15.01
C PHE A 688 3.51 2.96 -16.29
N SER A 689 2.19 3.12 -16.46
CA SER A 689 1.60 4.00 -17.47
C SER A 689 1.87 5.49 -17.17
N PRO A 690 1.77 6.41 -18.13
CA PRO A 690 1.99 7.85 -17.89
C PRO A 690 1.15 8.44 -16.75
N GLY A 691 -0.10 7.99 -16.60
CA GLY A 691 -0.95 8.40 -15.48
C GLY A 691 -0.49 7.84 -14.14
N GLU A 692 -0.07 6.57 -14.09
CA GLU A 692 0.49 5.98 -12.87
C GLU A 692 1.85 6.61 -12.50
N GLN A 693 2.68 7.00 -13.47
CA GLN A 693 3.93 7.71 -13.23
C GLN A 693 3.66 9.06 -12.53
N ALA A 694 2.69 9.85 -13.02
CA ALA A 694 2.28 11.09 -12.36
C ALA A 694 1.74 10.85 -10.94
N VAL A 695 0.95 9.79 -10.73
CA VAL A 695 0.42 9.44 -9.39
C VAL A 695 1.53 8.98 -8.43
N VAL A 696 2.59 8.33 -8.93
CA VAL A 696 3.79 7.99 -8.14
C VAL A 696 4.61 9.23 -7.79
N VAL A 697 4.78 10.19 -8.71
CA VAL A 697 5.39 11.48 -8.39
C VAL A 697 4.58 12.20 -7.31
N HIS A 698 3.25 12.29 -7.46
CA HIS A 698 2.39 12.92 -6.47
C HIS A 698 2.54 12.29 -5.07
N LYS A 699 2.68 10.95 -4.98
CA LYS A 699 2.98 10.28 -3.70
C LYS A 699 4.27 10.81 -3.05
N PHE A 700 5.35 10.95 -3.82
CA PHE A 700 6.60 11.52 -3.30
C PHE A 700 6.49 13.02 -2.97
N LEU A 701 5.61 13.75 -3.66
CA LEU A 701 5.31 15.15 -3.32
C LEU A 701 4.52 15.27 -2.00
N LEU A 702 3.60 14.34 -1.71
CA LEU A 702 2.95 14.27 -0.39
C LEU A 702 3.97 13.94 0.72
N GLU A 703 4.85 12.95 0.50
CA GLU A 703 5.93 12.60 1.43
C GLU A 703 6.90 13.78 1.70
N LEU A 704 7.19 14.59 0.66
CA LEU A 704 7.96 15.83 0.81
C LEU A 704 7.17 16.89 1.62
N GLY A 705 5.89 17.06 1.33
CA GLY A 705 5.00 17.98 2.05
C GLY A 705 4.93 17.67 3.55
N ASP A 706 4.74 16.42 3.93
CA ASP A 706 4.73 15.96 5.32
C ASP A 706 6.08 16.21 6.02
N LYS A 707 7.20 15.98 5.31
CA LYS A 707 8.56 16.24 5.81
C LYS A 707 8.76 17.73 6.15
N VAL A 708 8.40 18.64 5.25
CA VAL A 708 8.67 20.08 5.41
C VAL A 708 7.62 20.82 6.26
N ARG A 709 6.48 20.17 6.53
CA ARG A 709 5.45 20.64 7.46
C ARG A 709 5.88 20.59 8.93
N GLY A 710 6.81 19.69 9.29
CA GLY A 710 7.35 19.58 10.65
C GLY A 710 7.94 20.90 11.16
N PRO A 711 7.97 21.15 12.48
CA PRO A 711 8.49 22.40 13.02
C PRO A 711 9.99 22.54 12.77
N VAL A 712 10.45 23.78 12.57
CA VAL A 712 11.89 24.10 12.56
C VAL A 712 12.50 23.71 13.91
N ASN A 713 13.62 23.00 13.87
CA ASN A 713 14.37 22.56 15.05
C ASN A 713 15.87 22.75 14.78
N LEU A 714 16.49 23.68 15.50
CA LEU A 714 17.88 24.07 15.34
C LEU A 714 18.81 23.30 16.29
N VAL A 715 18.28 22.37 17.09
CA VAL A 715 19.08 21.52 17.99
C VAL A 715 19.85 20.49 17.16
N PRO A 716 21.20 20.52 17.13
CA PRO A 716 21.99 19.62 16.29
C PRO A 716 21.80 18.16 16.70
N GLY A 717 21.63 17.28 15.71
CA GLY A 717 21.49 15.84 15.92
C GLY A 717 20.41 15.22 15.03
N SER A 718 19.91 14.04 15.41
CA SER A 718 18.96 13.26 14.58
C SER A 718 17.57 13.87 14.44
N LYS A 719 17.31 15.03 15.03
CA LYS A 719 16.04 15.77 14.96
C LYS A 719 16.20 17.16 14.34
N GLU A 720 17.40 17.54 13.93
CA GLU A 720 17.67 18.83 13.29
C GLU A 720 16.83 18.96 12.02
N GLN A 721 16.11 20.08 11.91
CA GLN A 721 15.22 20.38 10.79
C GLN A 721 15.30 21.88 10.50
N LEU A 722 16.11 22.25 9.50
CA LEU A 722 16.32 23.65 9.11
C LEU A 722 15.18 24.20 8.24
N ILE A 723 14.51 23.35 7.46
CA ILE A 723 13.32 23.71 6.68
C ILE A 723 12.12 23.06 7.35
N GLY A 724 11.27 23.89 7.95
CA GLY A 724 10.10 23.47 8.70
C GLY A 724 9.00 24.52 8.63
N ASN A 725 7.83 24.21 9.19
CA ASN A 725 6.62 25.04 9.13
C ASN A 725 6.20 25.40 7.68
N VAL A 726 6.58 24.63 6.67
CA VAL A 726 6.18 24.87 5.28
C VAL A 726 4.94 24.05 4.93
N ARG A 727 3.87 24.72 4.51
CA ARG A 727 2.68 24.06 3.92
C ARG A 727 2.81 24.04 2.40
N MET A 728 3.05 22.86 1.84
CA MET A 728 3.06 22.70 0.39
C MET A 728 1.63 22.68 -0.20
N ARG A 729 1.38 23.48 -1.23
CA ARG A 729 0.10 23.57 -1.95
C ARG A 729 0.32 23.43 -3.45
N ILE A 730 -0.08 22.30 -4.02
CA ILE A 730 0.09 22.00 -5.45
C ILE A 730 -1.18 22.43 -6.21
N ARG A 731 -1.09 23.50 -6.99
CA ARG A 731 -2.09 23.84 -8.02
C ARG A 731 -1.81 23.01 -9.29
N LYS A 732 -2.86 22.71 -10.05
CA LYS A 732 -2.79 21.92 -11.30
C LYS A 732 -1.93 20.66 -11.12
N ASP A 733 -2.25 19.91 -10.07
CA ASP A 733 -1.53 18.73 -9.59
C ASP A 733 -1.31 17.66 -10.68
N ALA A 734 -2.27 17.46 -11.58
CA ALA A 734 -2.13 16.52 -12.68
C ALA A 734 -1.12 17.01 -13.73
N SER A 735 -1.08 18.31 -14.03
CA SER A 735 -0.05 18.87 -14.91
C SER A 735 1.33 18.92 -14.26
N VAL A 736 1.46 19.38 -12.99
CA VAL A 736 2.73 19.37 -12.25
C VAL A 736 3.34 17.98 -12.22
N CYS A 737 2.58 16.98 -11.76
CA CYS A 737 3.09 15.63 -11.59
C CYS A 737 3.39 14.93 -12.92
N ARG A 738 2.65 15.26 -13.99
CA ARG A 738 2.90 14.75 -15.34
C ARG A 738 4.20 15.29 -15.94
N ILE A 739 4.49 16.59 -15.80
CA ILE A 739 5.74 17.19 -16.31
C ILE A 739 6.94 16.55 -15.59
N LEU A 740 6.92 16.56 -14.25
CA LEU A 740 7.98 15.94 -13.43
C LEU A 740 8.17 14.45 -13.71
N ALA A 741 7.09 13.72 -14.01
CA ALA A 741 7.17 12.31 -14.38
C ALA A 741 7.78 12.09 -15.78
N GLN A 742 7.43 12.92 -16.76
CA GLN A 742 7.88 12.77 -18.15
C GLN A 742 9.39 13.01 -18.31
N GLU A 743 9.97 13.91 -17.53
CA GLU A 743 11.41 14.19 -17.54
C GLU A 743 12.24 13.08 -16.87
N GLU A 744 11.70 12.45 -15.81
CA GLU A 744 12.48 11.58 -14.91
C GLU A 744 12.17 10.08 -15.05
N TYR A 745 11.15 9.66 -15.79
CA TYR A 745 10.76 8.24 -15.81
C TYR A 745 11.71 7.34 -16.61
N HIS A 746 12.26 6.32 -15.96
CA HIS A 746 13.06 5.27 -16.60
C HIS A 746 12.48 3.87 -16.32
N SER A 747 12.14 3.13 -17.38
CA SER A 747 11.42 1.84 -17.29
C SER A 747 12.15 0.74 -16.51
N ASP A 748 13.46 0.87 -16.34
CA ASP A 748 14.29 -0.15 -15.67
C ASP A 748 14.43 0.15 -14.17
N LEU A 749 14.19 1.41 -13.78
CA LEU A 749 14.29 1.91 -12.40
C LEU A 749 12.90 2.08 -11.76
N GLY A 750 11.84 2.20 -12.55
CA GLY A 750 10.47 2.35 -12.07
C GLY A 750 10.31 3.58 -11.17
N ALA A 751 9.68 3.39 -10.00
CA ALA A 751 9.49 4.46 -9.03
C ALA A 751 10.81 5.04 -8.47
N ARG A 752 11.96 4.35 -8.61
CA ARG A 752 13.26 4.86 -8.14
C ARG A 752 13.79 6.04 -8.96
N SER A 753 13.32 6.24 -10.20
CA SER A 753 13.67 7.45 -10.96
C SER A 753 12.68 8.58 -10.69
N LEU A 754 11.38 8.27 -10.52
CA LEU A 754 10.33 9.26 -10.24
C LEU A 754 10.51 10.04 -8.93
N ILE A 755 11.29 9.53 -7.97
CA ILE A 755 11.68 10.29 -6.77
C ILE A 755 12.50 11.54 -7.11
N MET A 756 13.19 11.57 -8.25
CA MET A 756 13.93 12.75 -8.72
C MET A 756 13.01 13.92 -9.06
N GLY A 757 11.77 13.65 -9.49
CA GLY A 757 10.75 14.69 -9.71
C GLY A 757 10.37 15.41 -8.41
N ALA A 758 10.32 14.68 -7.28
CA ALA A 758 10.12 15.30 -5.97
C ALA A 758 11.37 16.05 -5.47
N ARG A 759 12.57 15.53 -5.75
CA ARG A 759 13.83 16.21 -5.42
C ARG A 759 14.01 17.54 -6.16
N LYS A 760 13.64 17.62 -7.44
CA LYS A 760 13.60 18.90 -8.19
C LYS A 760 12.77 19.96 -7.47
N LEU A 761 11.65 19.57 -6.86
CA LEU A 761 10.81 20.48 -6.09
C LEU A 761 11.38 20.77 -4.69
N GLU A 762 12.06 19.81 -4.05
CA GLU A 762 12.83 20.02 -2.82
C GLU A 762 13.96 21.03 -3.04
N ASP A 763 14.69 20.93 -4.16
CA ASP A 763 15.75 21.87 -4.54
C ASP A 763 15.19 23.28 -4.80
N LEU A 764 14.06 23.39 -5.53
CA LEU A 764 13.37 24.67 -5.76
C LEU A 764 12.81 25.26 -4.45
N LEU A 765 12.31 24.43 -3.53
CA LEU A 765 11.89 24.85 -2.20
C LEU A 765 13.07 25.42 -1.40
N VAL A 766 14.22 24.74 -1.41
CA VAL A 766 15.46 25.21 -0.76
C VAL A 766 15.90 26.55 -1.36
N GLU A 767 15.88 26.69 -2.69
CA GLU A 767 16.26 27.93 -3.37
C GLU A 767 15.37 29.10 -2.95
N VAL A 768 14.04 28.93 -2.97
CA VAL A 768 13.10 30.00 -2.58
C VAL A 768 13.16 30.28 -1.07
N TYR A 769 13.40 29.27 -0.22
CA TYR A 769 13.58 29.45 1.23
C TYR A 769 14.83 30.29 1.54
N LEU A 770 15.95 30.04 0.83
CA LEU A 770 17.21 30.78 1.00
C LEU A 770 17.20 32.20 0.39
N GLN A 771 16.15 32.59 -0.35
CA GLN A 771 15.98 33.97 -0.81
C GLN A 771 15.41 34.92 0.26
N VAL A 772 14.96 34.38 1.40
CA VAL A 772 14.49 35.18 2.55
C VAL A 772 15.71 35.68 3.34
N ASP A 773 15.90 37.00 3.37
CA ASP A 773 17.02 37.67 4.06
C ASP A 773 16.77 37.81 5.59
N GLU A 774 16.39 36.69 6.24
CA GLU A 774 16.17 36.58 7.68
C GLU A 774 16.89 35.35 8.26
N GLU A 775 17.23 35.39 9.56
CA GLU A 775 17.78 34.23 10.27
C GLU A 775 16.69 33.19 10.56
N ILE A 776 16.99 31.91 10.30
CA ILE A 776 16.11 30.79 10.61
C ILE A 776 15.80 30.74 12.12
N ARG A 777 14.53 30.60 12.49
CA ARG A 777 14.04 30.61 13.88
C ARG A 777 13.00 29.51 14.13
N GLU A 778 13.14 28.81 15.25
CA GLU A 778 12.15 27.82 15.72
C GLU A 778 10.74 28.43 15.97
N SER A 779 10.66 29.76 16.12
CA SER A 779 9.42 30.52 16.24
C SER A 779 8.81 30.98 14.91
N GLU A 780 9.31 30.49 13.77
CA GLU A 780 8.72 30.75 12.45
C GLU A 780 7.25 30.33 12.38
N LYS A 781 6.46 31.12 11.66
CA LYS A 781 5.06 30.82 11.39
C LYS A 781 4.93 29.90 10.19
N MET A 782 3.76 29.29 10.02
CA MET A 782 3.49 28.47 8.84
C MET A 782 3.41 29.32 7.57
N VAL A 783 4.21 28.97 6.55
CA VAL A 783 4.27 29.65 5.25
C VAL A 783 3.72 28.72 4.16
N ASP A 784 2.96 29.26 3.21
CA ASP A 784 2.44 28.48 2.08
C ASP A 784 3.46 28.43 0.93
N PHE A 785 3.99 27.25 0.61
CA PHE A 785 4.78 27.00 -0.60
C PHE A 785 3.83 26.57 -1.74
N VAL A 786 3.52 27.49 -2.63
CA VAL A 786 2.55 27.29 -3.72
C VAL A 786 3.26 26.89 -4.98
N VAL A 787 2.94 25.70 -5.50
CA VAL A 787 3.49 25.10 -6.72
C VAL A 787 2.44 25.17 -7.82
N ASP A 788 2.83 25.52 -9.04
CA ASP A 788 1.95 25.56 -10.23
C ASP A 788 2.77 25.28 -11.50
N VAL A 789 2.13 25.31 -12.67
CA VAL A 789 2.78 25.18 -13.99
C VAL A 789 2.65 26.46 -14.81
N ASN A 790 3.73 26.82 -15.50
CA ASN A 790 3.76 27.85 -16.53
C ASN A 790 4.23 27.24 -17.85
N GLY A 791 3.29 26.95 -18.76
CA GLY A 791 3.58 26.23 -20.00
C GLY A 791 4.06 24.81 -19.70
N SER A 792 5.34 24.54 -19.95
CA SER A 792 6.01 23.25 -19.68
C SER A 792 6.91 23.27 -18.44
N GLU A 793 7.00 24.39 -17.72
CA GLU A 793 7.87 24.55 -16.55
C GLU A 793 7.07 24.49 -15.25
N VAL A 794 7.60 23.81 -14.24
CA VAL A 794 7.05 23.81 -12.87
C VAL A 794 7.63 25.01 -12.13
N ILE A 795 6.74 25.86 -11.62
CA ILE A 795 7.11 27.06 -10.87
C ILE A 795 6.64 26.92 -9.41
N ALA A 796 7.34 27.57 -8.48
CA ALA A 796 6.90 27.65 -7.09
C ALA A 796 7.22 29.01 -6.47
N LYS A 797 6.49 29.35 -5.42
CA LYS A 797 6.67 30.59 -4.65
C LYS A 797 6.29 30.39 -3.18
N MET A 798 7.01 31.04 -2.28
CA MET A 798 6.58 31.22 -0.90
C MET A 798 5.54 32.35 -0.82
N VAL A 799 4.49 32.13 -0.03
CA VAL A 799 3.44 33.11 0.24
C VAL A 799 3.19 33.13 1.74
N GLU A 800 3.48 34.26 2.38
CA GLU A 800 3.11 34.48 3.78
C GLU A 800 1.58 34.58 3.93
N GLN A 801 1.04 33.98 4.99
CA GLN A 801 -0.34 34.24 5.38
C GLN A 801 -0.50 35.64 5.95
N LYS A 802 -1.12 36.54 5.17
CA LYS A 802 -1.76 37.72 5.75
C LYS A 802 -2.94 37.27 6.62
N VAL A 803 -2.75 37.36 7.93
CA VAL A 803 -3.79 37.08 8.93
C VAL A 803 -4.97 38.04 8.71
N GLY A 804 -6.06 37.56 8.11
CA GLY A 804 -7.33 38.30 8.00
C GLY A 804 -8.00 38.30 6.63
N GLU A 805 -7.33 37.94 5.54
CA GLU A 805 -7.97 37.82 4.23
C GLU A 805 -8.42 36.38 3.96
N GLN A 806 -9.73 36.14 3.91
CA GLN A 806 -10.27 35.00 3.16
C GLN A 806 -9.85 35.20 1.70
N THR A 807 -8.94 34.37 1.20
CA THR A 807 -8.30 34.53 -0.10
C THR A 807 -9.23 34.15 -1.26
N ASN A 808 -10.22 35.01 -1.53
CA ASN A 808 -10.61 35.31 -2.90
C ASN A 808 -9.49 36.13 -3.55
N VAL A 809 -8.42 35.45 -3.99
CA VAL A 809 -7.34 36.05 -4.79
C VAL A 809 -7.43 35.49 -6.20
N VAL A 810 -7.77 36.41 -7.11
CA VAL A 810 -7.97 36.25 -8.56
C VAL A 810 -6.73 35.70 -9.26
#